data_AF-A0A1D8MT12-F1
#
_entry.id   AF-A0A1D8MT12-F1
#
_cell.length_a   1.000
_cell.length_b   1.000
_cell.length_c   1.000
_cell.angle_alpha   90.00
_cell.angle_beta   90.00
_cell.angle_gamma   90.00
#
_symmetry.space_group_name_H-M   'P 1'
#
loop_
_entity.id
_entity.type
_entity.pdbx_description
1 polymer ?
#
loop_
_entity_poly.entity_id
_entity_poly.type
_entity_poly.pdbx_seq_one_letter_code
_entity_poly.pdbx_strand_id
1 'polypeptide(L)'
;MKLIAHTEPERQKLEEHLESVSRKSEKIIEEKKLDIDEDLKSFCTILGQCHDFGKGTTYFQDYLTTDKQVDPEDKQHSLISAYYTYHVLKQEGFSEKMQLLGWLIVLKHHGDLENLFGHHESQIKKKTDKKSKRILKKQVKKLGDDLNEIYQTWQIDYIKGFKEQVQGEQIFDEIDVTSLKNTKDRFGSKPESFFLTLFCYSVLLDADKMDTARFDYEEWPSVGDHKELPADMVKKYKSDKGWDDPESRINEIRQEAFELAEESIDLDEDLMTLTLPTGAGKTLTAFNMALQMRQEMSEKEEYERPPRIIYSLPFLSIIDQNHDVVENVLGNSGLLEENEEGEYDSRPELLLRHDHLSPGYAENMSDEEREEEEEKNPSNPILLTEGWNSEVVNTTFVQFFETLFSTENSQARKFHKIANSIILLDEIQSLPIKYWKPVEEAFKILAEKFNSKIVLMTATQPELIEKEESKEAIPEEKKEAYFEKFDRVDYEFDLRLNDLSELAGEIGEEAESEKDLMTVMNTKNSAKQLYQELVEKVDREIIFLSTDILPKHRDERIQEIKDSDEPVLVVTTQLIEAGVDIDMDKVWRDFAPLDSIVQTAGRCNREDSSDKGLVKVVKLEDEYGKALCNYVYTGDSDSGLISFTEEVIEEFSGRVSEADFNRQAVERYFEIVNERKNQDHEDLLKNVRELNFSNIDVSLIENIQSVPVFVHAEGSEKIYQTVLEIYSKPYFERRKQMQELKSEFHSYIVNARIYGDEEKLSGLPETDFSDNFREIIREKIGESEDDWYHQVTGFQIPESKVEQRIL
;
A
#
# COMPACT_ATOMS: atom_id res chain seq x y z
N MET A 1 43.44 -8.15 -17.48
CA MET A 1 42.78 -9.38 -16.95
C MET A 1 41.32 -9.00 -16.96
N LYS A 2 40.48 -9.60 -17.81
CA LYS A 2 39.13 -9.06 -18.03
C LYS A 2 38.40 -8.87 -16.70
N LEU A 3 38.02 -7.63 -16.41
CA LEU A 3 37.40 -7.20 -15.16
C LEU A 3 36.10 -7.98 -14.92
N ILE A 4 35.84 -8.37 -13.67
CA ILE A 4 34.68 -9.16 -13.26
C ILE A 4 33.68 -8.27 -12.51
N ALA A 5 32.38 -8.43 -12.78
CA ALA A 5 31.32 -7.82 -11.98
C ALA A 5 30.86 -8.75 -10.83
N HIS A 6 30.56 -10.02 -11.16
CA HIS A 6 30.04 -11.04 -10.23
C HIS A 6 30.75 -12.38 -10.43
N THR A 7 30.89 -13.16 -9.35
CA THR A 7 31.49 -14.51 -9.35
C THR A 7 30.46 -15.63 -9.21
N GLU A 8 29.25 -15.32 -8.74
CA GLU A 8 28.12 -16.23 -8.59
C GLU A 8 26.88 -15.61 -9.29
N PRO A 9 25.90 -16.40 -9.75
CA PRO A 9 25.90 -17.87 -9.87
C PRO A 9 26.88 -18.38 -10.96
N GLU A 10 27.25 -17.52 -11.91
CA GLU A 10 28.35 -17.73 -12.87
C GLU A 10 29.15 -16.44 -13.07
N ARG A 11 30.45 -16.57 -13.34
CA ARG A 11 31.37 -15.45 -13.51
C ARG A 11 30.99 -14.59 -14.72
N GLN A 12 30.58 -13.34 -14.47
CA GLN A 12 30.24 -12.35 -15.50
C GLN A 12 31.29 -11.25 -15.62
N LYS A 13 31.58 -10.83 -16.85
CA LYS A 13 32.50 -9.70 -17.07
C LYS A 13 31.81 -8.38 -16.75
N LEU A 14 32.60 -7.42 -16.26
CA LEU A 14 32.12 -6.08 -15.95
C LEU A 14 31.53 -5.37 -17.18
N GLU A 15 32.18 -5.53 -18.34
CA GLU A 15 31.68 -4.99 -19.62
C GLU A 15 30.29 -5.54 -19.98
N GLU A 16 30.10 -6.86 -19.87
CA GLU A 16 28.83 -7.54 -20.20
C GLU A 16 27.71 -7.11 -19.27
N HIS A 17 28.02 -6.95 -17.97
CA HIS A 17 27.07 -6.48 -16.97
C HIS A 17 26.62 -5.04 -17.23
N LEU A 18 27.58 -4.10 -17.35
CA LEU A 18 27.29 -2.69 -17.62
C LEU A 18 26.53 -2.49 -18.94
N GLU A 19 26.89 -3.24 -19.99
CA GLU A 19 26.17 -3.22 -21.27
C GLU A 19 24.73 -3.73 -21.12
N SER A 20 24.54 -4.82 -20.38
CA SER A 20 23.20 -5.38 -20.15
C SER A 20 22.31 -4.44 -19.33
N VAL A 21 22.80 -3.90 -18.21
CA VAL A 21 22.06 -2.95 -17.36
C VAL A 21 21.74 -1.68 -18.14
N SER A 22 22.70 -1.11 -18.88
CA SER A 22 22.44 0.07 -19.70
C SER A 22 21.42 -0.17 -20.81
N ARG A 23 21.47 -1.32 -21.50
CA ARG A 23 20.47 -1.70 -22.51
C ARG A 23 19.09 -1.90 -21.91
N LYS A 24 18.99 -2.54 -20.74
CA LYS A 24 17.73 -2.74 -20.01
C LYS A 24 17.13 -1.40 -19.59
N SER A 25 17.94 -0.51 -19.01
CA SER A 25 17.54 0.86 -18.66
C SER A 25 17.06 1.64 -19.90
N GLU A 26 17.78 1.55 -21.01
CA GLU A 26 17.39 2.21 -22.28
C GLU A 26 16.01 1.74 -22.75
N LYS A 27 15.81 0.43 -22.84
CA LYS A 27 14.53 -0.16 -23.27
C LYS A 27 13.36 0.19 -22.35
N ILE A 28 13.58 0.16 -21.02
CA ILE A 28 12.56 0.60 -20.05
C ILE A 28 12.08 2.02 -20.37
N ILE A 29 12.98 2.93 -20.76
CA ILE A 29 12.62 4.31 -21.10
C ILE A 29 11.93 4.40 -22.47
N GLU A 30 12.37 3.61 -23.46
CA GLU A 30 11.78 3.61 -24.81
C GLU A 30 10.29 3.22 -24.80
N GLU A 31 9.90 2.31 -23.90
CA GLU A 31 8.49 1.91 -23.73
C GLU A 31 7.62 2.97 -23.04
N LYS A 32 8.21 4.06 -22.54
CA LYS A 32 7.51 5.06 -21.74
C LYS A 32 7.20 6.31 -22.57
N LYS A 33 5.97 6.80 -22.42
CA LYS A 33 5.55 8.11 -22.94
C LYS A 33 5.57 9.09 -21.78
N LEU A 34 6.60 9.91 -21.69
CA LEU A 34 6.81 10.86 -20.59
C LEU A 34 6.84 12.30 -21.14
N ASP A 35 6.21 13.23 -20.45
CA ASP A 35 6.28 14.67 -20.77
C ASP A 35 7.34 15.36 -19.89
N ILE A 36 8.59 14.93 -20.06
CA ILE A 36 9.72 15.42 -19.30
C ILE A 36 10.73 16.00 -20.28
N ASP A 37 11.00 17.30 -20.17
CA ASP A 37 11.94 18.04 -21.02
C ASP A 37 13.41 17.79 -20.63
N GLU A 38 13.80 16.51 -20.60
CA GLU A 38 15.16 16.03 -20.35
C GLU A 38 15.41 14.78 -21.20
N ASP A 39 16.64 14.56 -21.67
CA ASP A 39 17.01 13.34 -22.40
C ASP A 39 17.18 12.16 -21.44
N LEU A 40 16.05 11.63 -20.95
CA LEU A 40 16.02 10.54 -19.96
C LEU A 40 16.60 9.24 -20.51
N LYS A 41 16.47 9.02 -21.82
CA LYS A 41 17.02 7.84 -22.48
C LYS A 41 18.54 7.84 -22.33
N SER A 42 19.21 8.87 -22.82
CA SER A 42 20.68 8.99 -22.70
C SER A 42 21.12 9.05 -21.24
N PHE A 43 20.35 9.73 -20.39
CA PHE A 43 20.64 9.83 -18.95
C PHE A 43 20.68 8.45 -18.28
N CYS A 44 19.59 7.67 -18.38
CA CYS A 44 19.48 6.34 -17.77
C CYS A 44 20.46 5.32 -18.37
N THR A 45 20.76 5.42 -19.68
CA THR A 45 21.82 4.63 -20.32
C THR A 45 23.18 4.91 -19.66
N ILE A 46 23.54 6.18 -19.45
CA ILE A 46 24.80 6.57 -18.78
C ILE A 46 24.81 6.08 -17.33
N LEU A 47 23.69 6.17 -16.60
CA LEU A 47 23.62 5.63 -15.23
C LEU A 47 23.93 4.13 -15.22
N GLY A 48 23.31 3.35 -16.12
CA GLY A 48 23.59 1.93 -16.27
C GLY A 48 25.05 1.64 -16.65
N GLN A 49 25.64 2.43 -17.55
CA GLN A 49 27.06 2.28 -17.93
C GLN A 49 28.04 2.65 -16.81
N CYS A 50 27.66 3.50 -15.86
CA CYS A 50 28.58 4.04 -14.86
C CYS A 50 28.35 3.54 -13.43
N HIS A 51 27.20 2.94 -13.09
CA HIS A 51 26.84 2.63 -11.71
C HIS A 51 27.88 1.76 -10.98
N ASP A 52 28.48 0.83 -11.71
CA ASP A 52 29.48 -0.12 -11.22
C ASP A 52 30.91 0.14 -11.72
N PHE A 53 31.18 1.35 -12.25
CA PHE A 53 32.53 1.77 -12.68
C PHE A 53 33.62 1.47 -11.65
N GLY A 54 33.34 1.66 -10.36
CA GLY A 54 34.24 1.38 -9.25
C GLY A 54 34.68 -0.08 -9.10
N LYS A 55 33.91 -1.04 -9.64
CA LYS A 55 34.30 -2.46 -9.68
C LYS A 55 35.58 -2.68 -10.51
N GLY A 56 35.91 -1.76 -11.41
CA GLY A 56 37.16 -1.78 -12.19
C GLY A 56 38.42 -1.36 -11.44
N THR A 57 38.34 -1.07 -10.13
CA THR A 57 39.53 -0.84 -9.30
C THR A 57 40.24 -2.15 -8.94
N THR A 58 41.56 -2.13 -8.81
CA THR A 58 42.30 -3.33 -8.36
C THR A 58 41.91 -3.76 -6.96
N TYR A 59 41.41 -2.86 -6.11
CA TYR A 59 40.92 -3.19 -4.77
C TYR A 59 39.69 -4.10 -4.84
N PHE A 60 38.72 -3.75 -5.68
CA PHE A 60 37.52 -4.56 -5.87
C PHE A 60 37.83 -5.89 -6.56
N GLN A 61 38.67 -5.87 -7.60
CA GLN A 61 39.07 -7.09 -8.30
C GLN A 61 39.89 -8.05 -7.42
N ASP A 62 40.80 -7.54 -6.58
CA ASP A 62 41.52 -8.37 -5.60
C ASP A 62 40.53 -8.98 -4.58
N TYR A 63 39.52 -8.23 -4.12
CA TYR A 63 38.48 -8.74 -3.23
C TYR A 63 37.65 -9.86 -3.86
N LEU A 64 37.24 -9.73 -5.13
CA LEU A 64 36.44 -10.75 -5.81
C LEU A 64 37.24 -12.00 -6.22
N THR A 65 38.52 -11.85 -6.56
CA THR A 65 39.28 -12.93 -7.23
C THR A 65 40.38 -13.54 -6.39
N THR A 66 40.64 -13.00 -5.20
CA THR A 66 41.75 -13.44 -4.35
C THR A 66 41.33 -13.49 -2.89
N ASP A 67 41.96 -14.36 -2.10
CA ASP A 67 41.78 -14.41 -0.64
C ASP A 67 42.45 -13.24 0.11
N LYS A 68 42.80 -12.15 -0.59
CA LYS A 68 43.45 -11.01 0.04
C LYS A 68 42.43 -10.22 0.86
N GLN A 69 42.80 -9.93 2.11
CA GLN A 69 42.06 -9.00 2.93
C GLN A 69 42.25 -7.56 2.41
N VAL A 70 41.19 -7.00 1.83
CA VAL A 70 41.13 -5.61 1.36
C VAL A 70 40.39 -4.76 2.40
N ASP A 71 40.84 -3.52 2.61
CA ASP A 71 40.14 -2.57 3.49
C ASP A 71 38.71 -2.33 2.97
N PRO A 72 37.66 -2.49 3.80
CA PRO A 72 36.28 -2.23 3.41
C PRO A 72 36.08 -0.87 2.73
N GLU A 73 36.78 0.18 3.16
CA GLU A 73 36.67 1.53 2.59
C GLU A 73 37.28 1.61 1.18
N ASP A 74 38.30 0.81 0.89
CA ASP A 74 38.97 0.81 -0.41
C ASP A 74 38.17 0.03 -1.47
N LYS A 75 37.43 -1.01 -1.03
CA LYS A 75 36.59 -1.84 -1.92
C LYS A 75 35.22 -1.23 -2.19
N GLN A 76 34.77 -0.20 -1.48
CA GLN A 76 33.48 0.45 -1.78
C GLN A 76 33.49 1.08 -3.18
N HIS A 77 32.61 0.63 -4.07
CA HIS A 77 32.62 1.06 -5.47
C HIS A 77 31.67 2.22 -5.78
N SER A 78 30.52 2.32 -5.11
CA SER A 78 29.46 3.29 -5.42
C SER A 78 29.95 4.75 -5.40
N LEU A 79 30.87 5.10 -4.50
CA LEU A 79 31.37 6.46 -4.36
C LEU A 79 32.19 6.90 -5.59
N ILE A 80 33.17 6.11 -6.02
CA ILE A 80 33.95 6.44 -7.22
C ILE A 80 33.09 6.39 -8.48
N SER A 81 32.14 5.46 -8.57
CA SER A 81 31.15 5.38 -9.64
C SER A 81 30.30 6.65 -9.74
N ALA A 82 29.80 7.16 -8.61
CA ALA A 82 28.97 8.36 -8.57
C ALA A 82 29.72 9.59 -9.09
N TYR A 83 30.96 9.78 -8.64
CA TYR A 83 31.80 10.89 -9.10
C TYR A 83 32.19 10.77 -10.58
N TYR A 84 32.41 9.55 -11.07
CA TYR A 84 32.64 9.34 -12.50
C TYR A 84 31.38 9.63 -13.31
N THR A 85 30.21 9.18 -12.86
CA THR A 85 28.90 9.46 -13.47
C THR A 85 28.65 10.98 -13.58
N TYR A 86 28.87 11.74 -12.50
CA TYR A 86 28.80 13.19 -12.51
C TYR A 86 29.70 13.81 -13.59
N HIS A 87 30.93 13.31 -13.70
CA HIS A 87 31.89 13.79 -14.69
C HIS A 87 31.44 13.49 -16.13
N VAL A 88 30.96 12.27 -16.41
CA VAL A 88 30.45 11.87 -17.73
C VAL A 88 29.25 12.74 -18.12
N LEU A 89 28.22 12.84 -17.25
CA LEU A 89 27.03 13.67 -17.50
C LEU A 89 27.39 15.12 -17.81
N LYS A 90 28.41 15.67 -17.14
CA LYS A 90 28.91 17.02 -17.42
C LYS A 90 29.57 17.14 -18.80
N GLN A 91 30.35 16.15 -19.23
CA GLN A 91 30.96 16.16 -20.56
C GLN A 91 29.92 15.99 -21.67
N GLU A 92 28.89 15.19 -21.42
CA GLU A 92 27.74 14.98 -22.31
C GLU A 92 26.76 16.17 -22.32
N GLY A 93 27.00 17.20 -21.50
CA GLY A 93 26.26 18.46 -21.56
C GLY A 93 24.93 18.49 -20.83
N PHE A 94 24.66 17.52 -19.94
CA PHE A 94 23.46 17.52 -19.09
C PHE A 94 23.42 18.73 -18.16
N SER A 95 22.21 19.12 -17.74
CA SER A 95 22.02 20.23 -16.79
C SER A 95 22.70 19.93 -15.44
N GLU A 96 23.10 20.97 -14.69
CA GLU A 96 23.71 20.79 -13.36
C GLU A 96 22.76 20.03 -12.39
N LYS A 97 21.44 20.17 -12.60
CA LYS A 97 20.41 19.39 -11.89
C LYS A 97 20.58 17.90 -12.19
N MET A 98 20.56 17.50 -13.46
CA MET A 98 20.69 16.10 -13.87
C MET A 98 22.05 15.51 -13.47
N GLN A 99 23.13 16.29 -13.55
CA GLN A 99 24.46 15.87 -13.07
C GLN A 99 24.43 15.46 -11.58
N LEU A 100 23.79 16.26 -10.72
CA LEU A 100 23.68 15.98 -9.29
C LEU A 100 22.69 14.84 -8.98
N LEU A 101 21.58 14.73 -9.72
CA LEU A 101 20.66 13.61 -9.57
C LEU A 101 21.33 12.29 -9.95
N GLY A 102 22.04 12.24 -11.08
CA GLY A 102 22.79 11.06 -11.50
C GLY A 102 23.89 10.66 -10.51
N TRP A 103 24.57 11.66 -9.92
CA TRP A 103 25.51 11.44 -8.83
C TRP A 103 24.83 10.78 -7.61
N LEU A 104 23.68 11.30 -7.17
CA LEU A 104 22.94 10.75 -6.03
C LEU A 104 22.44 9.32 -6.30
N ILE A 105 21.80 9.12 -7.45
CA ILE A 105 21.23 7.83 -7.86
C ILE A 105 22.31 6.74 -7.86
N VAL A 106 23.45 6.99 -8.53
CA VAL A 106 24.57 6.04 -8.55
C VAL A 106 25.25 5.92 -7.19
N LEU A 107 25.30 6.97 -6.37
CA LEU A 107 25.83 6.83 -5.02
C LEU A 107 24.99 5.86 -4.17
N LYS A 108 23.68 5.80 -4.43
CA LYS A 108 22.68 5.10 -3.64
C LYS A 108 22.12 3.82 -4.27
N HIS A 109 22.61 3.35 -5.41
CA HIS A 109 22.08 2.11 -6.02
C HIS A 109 22.11 0.85 -5.13
N HIS A 110 22.92 0.81 -4.05
CA HIS A 110 22.96 -0.28 -3.06
C HIS A 110 22.31 0.07 -1.70
N GLY A 111 21.48 1.12 -1.60
CA GLY A 111 20.83 1.46 -0.33
C GLY A 111 19.92 2.68 -0.42
N ASP A 112 19.39 3.16 0.70
CA ASP A 112 18.27 4.12 0.63
C ASP A 112 18.71 5.51 0.15
N LEU A 113 17.77 6.21 -0.51
CA LEU A 113 17.93 7.61 -0.86
C LEU A 113 18.04 8.43 0.44
N GLU A 114 19.08 9.24 0.52
CA GLU A 114 19.32 10.12 1.67
C GLU A 114 19.31 11.58 1.22
N ASN A 115 19.10 12.48 2.20
CA ASN A 115 19.10 13.92 2.00
C ASN A 115 20.28 14.40 1.14
N LEU A 116 19.96 14.97 -0.02
CA LEU A 116 20.97 15.53 -0.94
C LEU A 116 21.56 16.83 -0.36
N PHE A 117 20.72 17.65 0.27
CA PHE A 117 21.05 18.97 0.83
C PHE A 117 20.91 19.03 2.37
N GLY A 118 21.38 20.13 2.99
CA GLY A 118 21.27 20.36 4.44
C GLY A 118 22.61 20.59 5.17
N HIS A 119 22.56 21.36 6.26
CA HIS A 119 23.76 21.86 6.97
C HIS A 119 24.49 20.80 7.82
N HIS A 120 23.81 19.73 8.26
CA HIS A 120 24.38 18.74 9.19
C HIS A 120 24.37 17.29 8.67
N GLU A 121 23.48 16.92 7.74
CA GLU A 121 23.25 15.51 7.37
C GLU A 121 23.32 15.20 5.86
N SER A 122 23.63 16.18 5.01
CA SER A 122 23.63 16.00 3.55
C SER A 122 24.69 15.04 3.04
N GLN A 123 24.32 14.25 2.03
CA GLN A 123 25.24 13.37 1.31
C GLN A 123 26.39 14.15 0.68
N ILE A 124 26.13 15.34 0.13
CA ILE A 124 27.19 16.17 -0.47
C ILE A 124 28.28 16.47 0.58
N LYS A 125 27.91 16.98 1.75
CA LYS A 125 28.87 17.29 2.82
C LYS A 125 29.62 16.05 3.33
N LYS A 126 28.91 14.92 3.47
CA LYS A 126 29.49 13.64 3.89
C LYS A 126 30.51 13.12 2.86
N LYS A 127 30.21 13.25 1.56
CA LYS A 127 30.99 12.65 0.46
C LYS A 127 32.00 13.60 -0.20
N THR A 128 32.03 14.88 0.17
CA THR A 128 33.09 15.84 -0.18
C THR A 128 34.08 16.08 0.96
N ASP A 129 33.93 15.36 2.08
CA ASP A 129 34.78 15.49 3.26
C ASP A 129 36.24 15.02 3.03
N LYS A 130 37.14 15.31 3.99
CA LYS A 130 38.55 14.95 3.88
C LYS A 130 38.77 13.44 3.74
N LYS A 131 37.92 12.61 4.37
CA LYS A 131 38.04 11.16 4.32
C LYS A 131 37.68 10.64 2.91
N SER A 132 36.53 11.05 2.38
CA SER A 132 36.05 10.69 1.04
C SER A 132 37.02 11.13 -0.04
N LYS A 133 37.51 12.39 0.02
CA LYS A 133 38.56 12.90 -0.90
C LYS A 133 39.80 11.99 -0.91
N ARG A 134 40.24 11.54 0.28
CA ARG A 134 41.41 10.64 0.41
C ARG A 134 41.14 9.27 -0.22
N ILE A 135 39.97 8.69 0.01
CA ILE A 135 39.56 7.38 -0.52
C ILE A 135 39.51 7.44 -2.05
N LEU A 136 38.78 8.39 -2.64
CA LEU A 136 38.70 8.55 -4.10
C LEU A 136 40.09 8.72 -4.73
N LYS A 137 40.94 9.60 -4.18
CA LYS A 137 42.30 9.81 -4.69
C LYS A 137 43.14 8.54 -4.70
N LYS A 138 42.89 7.62 -3.76
CA LYS A 138 43.54 6.31 -3.68
C LYS A 138 42.96 5.33 -4.71
N GLN A 139 41.63 5.24 -4.81
CA GLN A 139 40.93 4.37 -5.76
C GLN A 139 41.22 4.74 -7.22
N VAL A 140 41.23 6.02 -7.56
CA VAL A 140 41.50 6.53 -8.92
C VAL A 140 42.89 6.16 -9.44
N LYS A 141 43.89 6.04 -8.54
CA LYS A 141 45.25 5.57 -8.87
C LYS A 141 45.30 4.07 -9.16
N LYS A 142 44.24 3.34 -8.81
CA LYS A 142 44.12 1.88 -8.89
C LYS A 142 43.03 1.45 -9.88
N LEU A 143 42.54 2.35 -10.72
CA LEU A 143 41.67 2.01 -11.85
C LEU A 143 42.46 1.17 -12.86
N GLY A 144 41.91 0.03 -13.27
CA GLY A 144 42.51 -0.83 -14.29
C GLY A 144 42.53 -0.15 -15.66
N ASP A 145 43.56 -0.45 -16.46
CA ASP A 145 43.69 0.09 -17.82
C ASP A 145 42.62 -0.47 -18.78
N ASP A 146 42.13 -1.69 -18.49
CA ASP A 146 41.05 -2.37 -19.22
C ASP A 146 39.74 -1.56 -19.23
N LEU A 147 39.51 -0.64 -18.26
CA LEU A 147 38.33 0.25 -18.27
C LEU A 147 38.33 1.20 -19.47
N ASN A 148 39.49 1.71 -19.90
CA ASN A 148 39.51 2.67 -21.01
C ASN A 148 39.02 2.01 -22.32
N GLU A 149 39.33 0.73 -22.52
CA GLU A 149 38.86 -0.03 -23.70
C GLU A 149 37.32 -0.17 -23.70
N ILE A 150 36.73 -0.44 -22.53
CA ILE A 150 35.27 -0.56 -22.35
C ILE A 150 34.60 0.78 -22.71
N TYR A 151 34.99 1.87 -22.04
CA TYR A 151 34.33 3.17 -22.23
C TYR A 151 34.63 3.84 -23.58
N GLN A 152 35.73 3.48 -24.25
CA GLN A 152 36.00 3.91 -25.64
C GLN A 152 34.98 3.32 -26.61
N THR A 153 34.52 2.10 -26.36
CA THR A 153 33.50 1.44 -27.20
C THR A 153 32.18 2.21 -27.18
N TRP A 154 31.79 2.73 -26.02
CA TRP A 154 30.60 3.57 -25.84
C TRP A 154 30.85 5.07 -26.12
N GLN A 155 32.06 5.46 -26.53
CA GLN A 155 32.46 6.84 -26.83
C GLN A 155 32.35 7.82 -25.65
N ILE A 156 32.41 7.32 -24.41
CA ILE A 156 32.34 8.11 -23.17
C ILE A 156 33.60 7.94 -22.31
N ASP A 157 34.76 7.68 -22.92
CA ASP A 157 36.05 7.57 -22.24
C ASP A 157 36.58 8.94 -21.74
N TYR A 158 36.04 9.36 -20.62
CA TYR A 158 36.47 10.54 -19.88
C TYR A 158 37.37 10.22 -18.68
N ILE A 159 37.92 8.99 -18.60
CA ILE A 159 38.64 8.49 -17.42
C ILE A 159 39.88 9.33 -17.12
N LYS A 160 40.59 9.78 -18.15
CA LYS A 160 41.77 10.63 -17.98
C LYS A 160 41.41 11.99 -17.36
N GLY A 161 40.38 12.65 -17.88
CA GLY A 161 39.89 13.92 -17.34
C GLY A 161 39.40 13.78 -15.91
N PHE A 162 38.66 12.71 -15.64
CA PHE A 162 38.21 12.34 -14.29
C PHE A 162 39.39 12.17 -13.31
N LYS A 163 40.43 11.41 -13.70
CA LYS A 163 41.66 11.24 -12.91
C LYS A 163 42.29 12.57 -12.54
N GLU A 164 42.41 13.48 -13.50
CA GLU A 164 43.00 14.81 -13.29
C GLU A 164 42.16 15.67 -12.33
N GLN A 165 40.83 15.68 -12.50
CA GLN A 165 39.93 16.44 -11.62
C GLN A 165 39.92 15.93 -10.18
N VAL A 166 39.94 14.61 -9.96
CA VAL A 166 40.00 14.03 -8.61
C VAL A 166 41.35 14.34 -7.94
N GLN A 167 42.47 14.24 -8.65
CA GLN A 167 43.77 14.59 -8.08
C GLN A 167 43.87 16.08 -7.74
N GLY A 168 43.35 16.95 -8.61
CA GLY A 168 43.30 18.40 -8.44
C GLY A 168 42.21 18.90 -7.48
N GLU A 169 41.39 18.00 -6.93
CA GLU A 169 40.22 18.28 -6.08
C GLU A 169 39.08 19.09 -6.71
N GLN A 170 39.19 19.47 -7.99
CA GLN A 170 38.23 20.33 -8.68
C GLN A 170 36.81 19.76 -8.66
N ILE A 171 36.65 18.46 -8.89
CA ILE A 171 35.32 17.82 -8.95
C ILE A 171 34.58 17.87 -7.60
N PHE A 172 35.31 17.83 -6.48
CA PHE A 172 34.71 17.95 -5.15
C PHE A 172 34.23 19.38 -4.91
N ASP A 173 35.08 20.34 -5.26
CA ASP A 173 34.76 21.75 -5.10
C ASP A 173 33.61 22.16 -6.04
N GLU A 174 33.53 21.55 -7.23
CA GLU A 174 32.41 21.74 -8.15
C GLU A 174 31.10 21.23 -7.56
N ILE A 175 31.05 19.99 -7.06
CA ILE A 175 29.84 19.43 -6.43
C ILE A 175 29.45 20.26 -5.19
N ASP A 176 30.42 20.64 -4.35
CA ASP A 176 30.19 21.45 -3.15
C ASP A 176 29.69 22.86 -3.51
N VAL A 177 30.32 23.56 -4.47
CA VAL A 177 29.87 24.87 -4.96
C VAL A 177 28.50 24.79 -5.63
N THR A 178 28.25 23.73 -6.40
CA THR A 178 26.94 23.49 -7.03
C THR A 178 25.87 23.29 -5.96
N SER A 179 26.20 22.64 -4.83
CA SER A 179 25.30 22.49 -3.68
C SER A 179 25.07 23.79 -2.91
N LEU A 180 26.07 24.68 -2.84
CA LEU A 180 26.04 25.92 -2.06
C LEU A 180 25.39 27.10 -2.81
N LYS A 181 25.33 27.05 -4.15
CA LYS A 181 24.65 28.07 -4.97
C LYS A 181 23.14 27.81 -4.97
N ASN A 182 22.44 28.29 -3.94
CA ASN A 182 20.97 28.36 -3.80
C ASN A 182 20.20 27.24 -4.53
N THR A 183 20.22 26.04 -3.94
CA THR A 183 19.46 24.85 -4.33
C THR A 183 18.01 25.14 -4.77
N LYS A 184 17.37 26.09 -4.09
CA LYS A 184 15.98 26.52 -4.30
C LYS A 184 15.70 27.08 -5.71
N ASP A 185 16.69 27.74 -6.34
CA ASP A 185 16.54 28.35 -7.67
C ASP A 185 16.83 27.35 -8.81
N ARG A 186 17.57 26.26 -8.56
CA ARG A 186 18.04 25.30 -9.60
C ARG A 186 17.22 24.02 -9.67
N PHE A 187 16.86 23.44 -8.53
CA PHE A 187 16.01 22.25 -8.49
C PHE A 187 14.52 22.61 -8.53
N GLY A 188 14.23 23.91 -8.39
CA GLY A 188 12.90 24.45 -8.14
C GLY A 188 12.40 23.99 -6.77
N SER A 189 11.58 24.80 -6.12
CA SER A 189 10.73 24.31 -5.02
C SER A 189 9.57 23.48 -5.59
N LYS A 190 9.90 22.52 -6.45
CA LYS A 190 9.03 21.88 -7.43
C LYS A 190 9.09 20.37 -7.19
N PRO A 191 7.98 19.73 -6.76
CA PRO A 191 7.96 18.31 -6.42
C PRO A 191 8.33 17.39 -7.58
N GLU A 192 8.27 17.86 -8.83
CA GLU A 192 8.62 17.08 -10.04
C GLU A 192 10.04 16.49 -9.96
N SER A 193 10.99 17.21 -9.35
CA SER A 193 12.37 16.74 -9.19
C SER A 193 12.47 15.48 -8.31
N PHE A 194 11.59 15.35 -7.31
CA PHE A 194 11.55 14.18 -6.43
C PHE A 194 11.11 12.95 -7.20
N PHE A 195 9.96 13.03 -7.88
CA PHE A 195 9.41 11.93 -8.68
C PHE A 195 10.31 11.55 -9.85
N LEU A 196 10.96 12.52 -10.50
CA LEU A 196 11.98 12.24 -11.52
C LEU A 196 13.18 11.46 -10.94
N THR A 197 13.61 11.79 -9.72
CA THR A 197 14.69 11.07 -9.04
C THR A 197 14.26 9.64 -8.74
N LEU A 198 13.06 9.44 -8.16
CA LEU A 198 12.52 8.11 -7.90
C LEU A 198 12.36 7.29 -9.18
N PHE A 199 11.86 7.90 -10.26
CA PHE A 199 11.73 7.25 -11.54
C PHE A 199 13.07 6.73 -12.07
N CYS A 200 14.06 7.61 -12.26
CA CYS A 200 15.37 7.20 -12.78
C CYS A 200 16.11 6.24 -11.84
N TYR A 201 15.94 6.40 -10.53
CA TYR A 201 16.46 5.48 -9.53
C TYR A 201 15.87 4.09 -9.68
N SER A 202 14.54 4.00 -9.77
CA SER A 202 13.82 2.74 -9.92
C SER A 202 14.16 1.99 -11.21
N VAL A 203 14.40 2.72 -12.32
CA VAL A 203 14.88 2.14 -13.59
C VAL A 203 16.24 1.48 -13.41
N LEU A 204 17.20 2.17 -12.76
CA LEU A 204 18.52 1.61 -12.52
C LEU A 204 18.46 0.37 -11.61
N LEU A 205 17.68 0.44 -10.52
CA LEU A 205 17.52 -0.68 -9.60
C LEU A 205 16.91 -1.90 -10.27
N ASP A 206 15.83 -1.71 -11.05
CA ASP A 206 15.16 -2.83 -11.70
C ASP A 206 16.06 -3.45 -12.79
N ALA A 207 16.76 -2.62 -13.58
CA ALA A 207 17.68 -3.10 -14.61
C ALA A 207 18.87 -3.89 -14.03
N ASP A 208 19.46 -3.42 -12.93
CA ASP A 208 20.56 -4.10 -12.23
C ASP A 208 20.11 -5.46 -11.64
N LYS A 209 18.95 -5.48 -10.98
CA LYS A 209 18.36 -6.71 -10.45
C LYS A 209 17.99 -7.70 -11.55
N MET A 210 17.41 -7.25 -12.66
CA MET A 210 17.10 -8.10 -13.81
C MET A 210 18.36 -8.72 -14.43
N ASP A 211 19.49 -8.02 -14.45
CA ASP A 211 20.76 -8.58 -14.94
C ASP A 211 21.36 -9.62 -14.00
N THR A 212 21.35 -9.32 -12.70
CA THR A 212 21.78 -10.26 -11.66
C THR A 212 20.96 -11.55 -11.71
N ALA A 213 19.64 -11.42 -11.94
CA ALA A 213 18.72 -12.54 -12.14
C ALA A 213 18.83 -13.23 -13.52
N ARG A 214 19.77 -12.84 -14.40
CA ARG A 214 20.00 -13.50 -15.71
C ARG A 214 18.80 -13.51 -16.66
N PHE A 215 17.84 -12.61 -16.48
CA PHE A 215 16.76 -12.48 -17.45
C PHE A 215 17.18 -11.65 -18.65
N ASP A 216 16.85 -12.19 -19.83
CA ASP A 216 16.73 -11.37 -21.01
C ASP A 216 15.50 -10.46 -20.87
N TYR A 217 15.61 -9.27 -21.44
CA TYR A 217 14.55 -8.25 -21.36
C TYR A 217 13.22 -8.78 -21.90
N GLU A 218 13.28 -9.49 -23.03
CA GLU A 218 12.14 -10.06 -23.75
C GLU A 218 11.41 -11.13 -22.94
N GLU A 219 12.10 -11.82 -22.02
CA GLU A 219 11.54 -12.89 -21.20
C GLU A 219 10.93 -12.37 -19.88
N TRP A 220 11.14 -11.10 -19.57
CA TRP A 220 10.68 -10.52 -18.32
C TRP A 220 9.22 -10.05 -18.44
N PRO A 221 8.26 -10.61 -17.66
CA PRO A 221 6.83 -10.35 -17.84
C PRO A 221 6.40 -8.86 -17.74
N SER A 222 7.21 -8.02 -17.09
CA SER A 222 6.85 -6.62 -16.84
C SER A 222 7.51 -5.58 -17.70
N VAL A 223 8.46 -6.00 -18.54
CA VAL A 223 9.11 -5.09 -19.50
C VAL A 223 9.23 -5.71 -20.91
N GLY A 224 9.07 -7.02 -21.09
CA GLY A 224 9.12 -7.65 -22.42
C GLY A 224 7.82 -8.33 -22.83
N ASP A 225 7.46 -9.40 -22.12
CA ASP A 225 6.27 -10.22 -22.43
C ASP A 225 5.02 -9.61 -21.80
N HIS A 226 4.25 -8.85 -22.58
CA HIS A 226 2.95 -8.30 -22.13
C HIS A 226 1.80 -9.22 -22.53
N LYS A 227 0.81 -9.33 -21.65
CA LYS A 227 -0.42 -10.08 -21.93
C LYS A 227 -1.54 -9.15 -22.36
N GLU A 228 -2.29 -9.60 -23.37
CA GLU A 228 -3.49 -8.90 -23.79
C GLU A 228 -4.60 -9.10 -22.75
N LEU A 229 -5.23 -7.99 -22.36
CA LEU A 229 -6.45 -7.98 -21.56
C LEU A 229 -7.57 -7.45 -22.48
N PRO A 230 -8.45 -8.32 -23.00
CA PRO A 230 -9.56 -7.87 -23.83
C PRO A 230 -10.42 -6.84 -23.09
N ALA A 231 -10.90 -5.78 -23.75
CA ALA A 231 -11.66 -4.76 -23.01
C ALA A 231 -13.09 -5.20 -22.64
N ASP A 232 -13.61 -6.25 -23.28
CA ASP A 232 -14.99 -6.72 -23.13
C ASP A 232 -15.18 -7.79 -22.03
N MET A 233 -14.14 -8.14 -21.26
CA MET A 233 -14.22 -9.24 -20.27
C MET A 233 -15.26 -8.97 -19.19
N VAL A 234 -15.32 -7.72 -18.70
CA VAL A 234 -16.27 -7.34 -17.65
C VAL A 234 -17.70 -7.42 -18.18
N LYS A 235 -17.93 -7.08 -19.46
CA LYS A 235 -19.25 -7.18 -20.10
C LYS A 235 -19.74 -8.64 -20.17
N LYS A 236 -18.83 -9.58 -20.45
CA LYS A 236 -19.14 -11.02 -20.43
C LYS A 236 -19.50 -11.46 -19.01
N TYR A 237 -18.63 -11.13 -18.05
CA TYR A 237 -18.80 -11.53 -16.64
C TYR A 237 -20.08 -10.96 -16.00
N LYS A 238 -20.42 -9.69 -16.25
CA LYS A 238 -21.65 -9.09 -15.68
C LYS A 238 -22.92 -9.75 -16.21
N SER A 239 -22.92 -10.16 -17.48
CA SER A 239 -24.04 -10.86 -18.11
C SER A 239 -24.26 -12.22 -17.45
N ASP A 240 -23.18 -12.96 -17.19
CA ASP A 240 -23.21 -14.24 -16.47
C ASP A 240 -23.68 -14.10 -15.00
N LYS A 241 -23.43 -12.93 -14.38
CA LYS A 241 -23.96 -12.56 -13.05
C LYS A 241 -25.39 -12.04 -13.07
N GLY A 242 -26.06 -12.02 -14.23
CA GLY A 242 -27.46 -11.64 -14.34
C GLY A 242 -27.72 -10.14 -14.18
N TRP A 243 -26.73 -9.27 -14.45
CA TRP A 243 -26.95 -7.82 -14.45
C TRP A 243 -27.94 -7.38 -15.54
N ASP A 244 -28.13 -8.20 -16.56
CA ASP A 244 -29.10 -7.97 -17.63
C ASP A 244 -30.54 -8.38 -17.23
N ASP A 245 -30.76 -8.87 -16.00
CA ASP A 245 -32.08 -9.29 -15.50
C ASP A 245 -32.94 -8.06 -15.10
N PRO A 246 -34.05 -7.79 -15.81
CA PRO A 246 -34.88 -6.60 -15.58
C PRO A 246 -35.77 -6.68 -14.33
N GLU A 247 -35.79 -7.79 -13.58
CA GLU A 247 -36.65 -7.91 -12.39
C GLU A 247 -36.07 -7.25 -11.12
N SER A 248 -34.79 -6.86 -11.12
CA SER A 248 -34.12 -6.23 -9.97
C SER A 248 -33.90 -4.72 -10.16
N ARG A 249 -34.52 -3.90 -9.30
CA ARG A 249 -34.34 -2.43 -9.26
C ARG A 249 -32.88 -2.00 -9.09
N ILE A 250 -32.07 -2.82 -8.41
CA ILE A 250 -30.63 -2.57 -8.20
C ILE A 250 -29.84 -2.86 -9.49
N ASN A 251 -30.21 -3.90 -10.25
CA ASN A 251 -29.53 -4.23 -11.51
C ASN A 251 -29.77 -3.17 -12.58
N GLU A 252 -30.95 -2.52 -12.60
CA GLU A 252 -31.19 -1.36 -13.48
C GLU A 252 -30.18 -0.23 -13.21
N ILE A 253 -29.93 0.12 -11.94
CA ILE A 253 -28.96 1.17 -11.57
C ILE A 253 -27.55 0.73 -11.94
N ARG A 254 -27.18 -0.52 -11.64
CA ARG A 254 -25.86 -1.08 -11.97
C ARG A 254 -25.58 -1.02 -13.48
N GLN A 255 -26.57 -1.38 -14.31
CA GLN A 255 -26.43 -1.33 -15.75
C GLN A 255 -26.35 0.10 -16.28
N GLU A 256 -27.23 0.99 -15.81
CA GLU A 256 -27.24 2.40 -16.22
C GLU A 256 -25.93 3.10 -15.82
N ALA A 257 -25.46 2.90 -14.59
CA ALA A 257 -24.18 3.44 -14.11
C ALA A 257 -22.99 2.89 -14.92
N PHE A 258 -23.01 1.59 -15.25
CA PHE A 258 -21.97 0.97 -16.06
C PHE A 258 -21.90 1.58 -17.48
N GLU A 259 -23.04 1.75 -18.14
CA GLU A 259 -23.11 2.32 -19.49
C GLU A 259 -22.69 3.80 -19.49
N LEU A 260 -23.19 4.61 -18.54
CA LEU A 260 -22.81 6.03 -18.43
C LEU A 260 -21.32 6.20 -18.16
N ALA A 261 -20.76 5.40 -17.24
CA ALA A 261 -19.35 5.46 -16.93
C ALA A 261 -18.48 5.10 -18.15
N GLU A 262 -18.89 4.10 -18.94
CA GLU A 262 -18.21 3.75 -20.19
C GLU A 262 -18.28 4.87 -21.23
N GLU A 263 -19.45 5.50 -21.41
CA GLU A 263 -19.63 6.63 -22.33
C GLU A 263 -18.87 7.89 -21.89
N SER A 264 -18.55 8.02 -20.60
CA SER A 264 -17.87 9.18 -20.03
C SER A 264 -16.36 9.21 -20.28
N ILE A 265 -15.77 8.06 -20.66
CA ILE A 265 -14.32 7.87 -20.81
C ILE A 265 -13.74 8.91 -21.76
N ASP A 266 -12.70 9.59 -21.29
CA ASP A 266 -12.06 10.67 -22.01
C ASP A 266 -10.58 10.67 -21.73
N LEU A 267 -9.79 10.31 -22.74
CA LEU A 267 -8.35 10.24 -22.60
C LEU A 267 -7.67 11.61 -22.64
N ASP A 268 -8.40 12.69 -22.94
CA ASP A 268 -7.86 14.04 -22.79
C ASP A 268 -7.89 14.51 -21.33
N GLU A 269 -8.69 13.83 -20.48
CA GLU A 269 -8.74 14.07 -19.04
C GLU A 269 -7.77 13.11 -18.34
N ASP A 270 -6.90 13.64 -17.48
CA ASP A 270 -5.94 12.82 -16.74
C ASP A 270 -6.53 12.23 -15.45
N LEU A 271 -7.57 12.88 -14.95
CA LEU A 271 -8.22 12.55 -13.70
C LEU A 271 -9.72 12.43 -13.90
N MET A 272 -10.26 11.29 -13.51
CA MET A 272 -11.69 11.02 -13.51
C MET A 272 -12.17 10.64 -12.12
N THR A 273 -13.44 10.91 -11.82
CA THR A 273 -14.10 10.45 -10.61
C THR A 273 -15.26 9.52 -10.96
N LEU A 274 -15.45 8.47 -10.16
CA LEU A 274 -16.60 7.58 -10.23
C LEU A 274 -17.33 7.62 -8.89
N THR A 275 -18.32 8.50 -8.81
CA THR A 275 -19.13 8.67 -7.59
C THR A 275 -20.39 7.81 -7.68
N LEU A 276 -20.43 6.72 -6.90
CA LEU A 276 -21.55 5.78 -6.90
C LEU A 276 -21.82 5.24 -5.49
N PRO A 277 -23.10 5.05 -5.10
CA PRO A 277 -23.45 4.46 -3.80
C PRO A 277 -22.95 3.02 -3.68
N THR A 278 -22.70 2.59 -2.45
CA THR A 278 -22.29 1.21 -2.14
C THR A 278 -23.33 0.21 -2.65
N GLY A 279 -22.87 -0.79 -3.40
CA GLY A 279 -23.73 -1.80 -4.02
C GLY A 279 -24.15 -1.51 -5.47
N ALA A 280 -23.90 -0.29 -6.00
CA ALA A 280 -24.17 0.07 -7.38
C ALA A 280 -23.12 -0.44 -8.40
N GLY A 281 -22.17 -1.30 -7.97
CA GLY A 281 -21.26 -1.98 -8.89
C GLY A 281 -19.94 -1.26 -9.18
N LYS A 282 -19.50 -0.34 -8.30
CA LYS A 282 -18.25 0.45 -8.41
C LYS A 282 -17.06 -0.34 -8.98
N THR A 283 -16.72 -1.47 -8.35
CA THR A 283 -15.57 -2.31 -8.71
C THR A 283 -15.59 -2.75 -10.17
N LEU A 284 -16.69 -3.36 -10.64
CA LEU A 284 -16.79 -3.83 -12.03
C LEU A 284 -16.84 -2.67 -13.01
N THR A 285 -17.55 -1.59 -12.68
CA THR A 285 -17.65 -0.40 -13.53
C THR A 285 -16.28 0.25 -13.72
N ALA A 286 -15.52 0.48 -12.64
CA ALA A 286 -14.20 1.09 -12.74
C ALA A 286 -13.17 0.17 -13.40
N PHE A 287 -13.22 -1.14 -13.15
CA PHE A 287 -12.35 -2.08 -13.84
C PHE A 287 -12.65 -2.12 -15.35
N ASN A 288 -13.92 -2.03 -15.75
CA ASN A 288 -14.28 -1.85 -17.16
C ASN A 288 -13.74 -0.53 -17.72
N MET A 289 -13.90 0.60 -17.00
CA MET A 289 -13.32 1.87 -17.43
C MET A 289 -11.81 1.74 -17.66
N ALA A 290 -11.07 1.13 -16.75
CA ALA A 290 -9.64 0.92 -16.90
C ALA A 290 -9.28 0.05 -18.10
N LEU A 291 -10.02 -1.02 -18.36
CA LEU A 291 -9.80 -1.88 -19.53
C LEU A 291 -10.07 -1.14 -20.86
N GLN A 292 -11.14 -0.34 -20.92
CA GLN A 292 -11.47 0.48 -22.09
C GLN A 292 -10.41 1.57 -22.30
N MET A 293 -10.03 2.29 -21.24
CA MET A 293 -8.94 3.28 -21.28
C MET A 293 -7.62 2.64 -21.75
N ARG A 294 -7.27 1.45 -21.23
CA ARG A 294 -6.07 0.69 -21.62
C ARG A 294 -6.09 0.39 -23.12
N GLN A 295 -7.22 -0.08 -23.65
CA GLN A 295 -7.36 -0.36 -25.08
C GLN A 295 -7.23 0.93 -25.90
N GLU A 296 -7.98 1.98 -25.57
CA GLU A 296 -7.96 3.23 -26.31
C GLU A 296 -6.59 3.92 -26.28
N MET A 297 -5.90 3.92 -25.14
CA MET A 297 -4.55 4.46 -25.00
C MET A 297 -3.59 3.69 -25.91
N SER A 298 -3.65 2.35 -25.88
CA SER A 298 -2.81 1.49 -26.73
C SER A 298 -3.01 1.76 -28.22
N GLU A 299 -4.25 2.04 -28.63
CA GLU A 299 -4.59 2.36 -30.03
C GLU A 299 -4.23 3.80 -30.45
N LYS A 300 -4.44 4.80 -29.57
CA LYS A 300 -4.26 6.23 -29.90
C LYS A 300 -2.82 6.72 -29.80
N GLU A 301 -2.08 6.29 -28.79
CA GLU A 301 -0.76 6.86 -28.47
C GLU A 301 0.43 6.03 -28.98
N GLU A 302 0.14 4.94 -29.71
CA GLU A 302 1.13 3.99 -30.22
C GLU A 302 2.11 3.59 -29.11
N TYR A 303 1.56 3.09 -28.00
CA TYR A 303 2.36 2.51 -26.94
C TYR A 303 2.98 1.20 -27.42
N GLU A 304 4.28 1.02 -27.16
CA GLU A 304 4.92 -0.29 -27.35
C GLU A 304 4.40 -1.31 -26.34
N ARG A 305 3.95 -0.84 -25.16
CA ARG A 305 3.34 -1.64 -24.10
C ARG A 305 2.02 -1.03 -23.63
N PRO A 306 0.91 -1.78 -23.62
CA PRO A 306 -0.35 -1.32 -23.05
C PRO A 306 -0.22 -0.83 -21.59
N PRO A 307 -0.94 0.23 -21.19
CA PRO A 307 -0.94 0.75 -19.82
C PRO A 307 -1.31 -0.32 -18.79
N ARG A 308 -0.52 -0.41 -17.72
CA ARG A 308 -0.80 -1.29 -16.58
C ARG A 308 -1.98 -0.78 -15.78
N ILE A 309 -2.77 -1.66 -15.17
CA ILE A 309 -3.84 -1.28 -14.25
C ILE A 309 -3.33 -1.48 -12.81
N ILE A 310 -3.37 -0.42 -11.99
CA ILE A 310 -3.04 -0.48 -10.56
C ILE A 310 -4.32 -0.19 -9.79
N TYR A 311 -4.88 -1.19 -9.11
CA TYR A 311 -6.07 -1.07 -8.27
C TYR A 311 -5.65 -0.99 -6.81
N SER A 312 -5.82 0.16 -6.17
CA SER A 312 -5.43 0.41 -4.79
C SER A 312 -6.64 0.60 -3.86
N LEU A 313 -6.62 -0.09 -2.71
CA LEU A 313 -7.72 -0.15 -1.74
C LEU A 313 -7.25 0.25 -0.33
N PRO A 314 -8.10 0.85 0.52
CA PRO A 314 -7.67 1.36 1.82
C PRO A 314 -7.48 0.27 2.88
N PHE A 315 -8.34 -0.75 2.88
CA PHE A 315 -8.38 -1.78 3.92
C PHE A 315 -8.03 -3.16 3.36
N LEU A 316 -7.29 -3.94 4.16
CA LEU A 316 -6.90 -5.30 3.82
C LEU A 316 -8.07 -6.23 3.58
N SER A 317 -9.13 -6.16 4.38
CA SER A 317 -10.24 -7.11 4.27
C SER A 317 -11.06 -6.96 2.99
N ILE A 318 -10.89 -5.85 2.27
CA ILE A 318 -11.52 -5.61 0.96
C ILE A 318 -10.59 -6.07 -0.18
N ILE A 319 -9.29 -6.25 0.06
CA ILE A 319 -8.36 -6.68 -1.00
C ILE A 319 -8.64 -8.09 -1.49
N ASP A 320 -8.97 -9.01 -0.58
CA ASP A 320 -9.35 -10.38 -0.90
C ASP A 320 -10.56 -10.38 -1.84
N GLN A 321 -11.64 -9.75 -1.41
CA GLN A 321 -12.89 -9.67 -2.19
C GLN A 321 -12.68 -9.00 -3.55
N ASN A 322 -11.92 -7.90 -3.60
CA ASN A 322 -11.63 -7.21 -4.87
C ASN A 322 -10.76 -8.06 -5.79
N HIS A 323 -9.76 -8.75 -5.23
CA HIS A 323 -8.91 -9.67 -5.97
C HIS A 323 -9.72 -10.81 -6.56
N ASP A 324 -10.59 -11.45 -5.78
CA ASP A 324 -11.46 -12.52 -6.25
C ASP A 324 -12.38 -12.03 -7.38
N VAL A 325 -12.93 -10.82 -7.28
CA VAL A 325 -13.76 -10.25 -8.36
C VAL A 325 -12.95 -10.10 -9.65
N VAL A 326 -11.73 -9.57 -9.59
CA VAL A 326 -10.87 -9.40 -10.77
C VAL A 326 -10.41 -10.76 -11.31
N GLU A 327 -10.06 -11.70 -10.44
CA GLU A 327 -9.68 -13.07 -10.80
C GLU A 327 -10.82 -13.78 -11.52
N ASN A 328 -12.05 -13.69 -11.01
CA ASN A 328 -13.23 -14.25 -11.65
C ASN A 328 -13.51 -13.63 -13.02
N VAL A 329 -13.27 -12.32 -13.20
CA VAL A 329 -13.40 -11.66 -14.52
C VAL A 329 -12.36 -12.21 -15.52
N LEU A 330 -11.12 -12.44 -15.07
CA LEU A 330 -10.05 -13.01 -15.89
C LEU A 330 -10.29 -14.50 -16.19
N GLY A 331 -10.78 -15.26 -15.22
CA GLY A 331 -11.16 -16.66 -15.40
C GLY A 331 -12.30 -16.82 -16.40
N ASN A 332 -13.35 -15.99 -16.28
CA ASN A 332 -14.48 -16.01 -17.21
C ASN A 332 -14.10 -15.61 -18.64
N SER A 333 -13.00 -14.87 -18.82
CA SER A 333 -12.49 -14.54 -20.16
C SER A 333 -11.63 -15.66 -20.78
N GLY A 334 -11.33 -16.72 -20.01
CA GLY A 334 -10.49 -17.84 -20.40
C GLY A 334 -8.99 -17.55 -20.30
N LEU A 335 -8.60 -16.49 -19.58
CA LEU A 335 -7.19 -16.15 -19.34
C LEU A 335 -6.58 -16.94 -18.16
N LEU A 336 -7.43 -17.45 -17.27
CA LEU A 336 -7.04 -18.35 -16.17
C LEU A 336 -7.69 -19.72 -16.40
N GLU A 337 -6.96 -20.79 -16.07
CA GLU A 337 -7.44 -22.16 -16.13
C GLU A 337 -8.06 -22.57 -14.78
N GLU A 338 -9.28 -23.08 -14.81
CA GLU A 338 -9.97 -23.59 -13.62
C GLU A 338 -9.50 -25.03 -13.33
N ASN A 339 -9.15 -25.30 -12.07
CA ASN A 339 -8.74 -26.62 -11.60
C ASN A 339 -9.97 -27.53 -11.31
N GLU A 340 -9.73 -28.79 -10.92
CA GLU A 340 -10.82 -29.75 -10.62
C GLU A 340 -11.70 -29.36 -9.41
N GLU A 341 -11.23 -28.42 -8.57
CA GLU A 341 -11.89 -27.93 -7.36
C GLU A 341 -12.67 -26.62 -7.60
N GLY A 342 -12.60 -26.06 -8.81
CA GLY A 342 -13.27 -24.82 -9.20
C GLY A 342 -12.49 -23.54 -8.90
N GLU A 343 -11.19 -23.65 -8.60
CA GLU A 343 -10.30 -22.51 -8.35
C GLU A 343 -9.44 -22.22 -9.58
N TYR A 344 -9.14 -20.94 -9.82
CA TYR A 344 -8.31 -20.52 -10.95
C TYR A 344 -6.82 -20.69 -10.66
N ASP A 345 -6.04 -20.96 -11.71
CA ASP A 345 -4.59 -21.02 -11.60
C ASP A 345 -3.98 -19.64 -11.30
N SER A 346 -3.01 -19.60 -10.38
CA SER A 346 -2.33 -18.35 -10.05
C SER A 346 -1.38 -17.94 -11.17
N ARG A 347 -1.72 -16.84 -11.86
CA ARG A 347 -0.93 -16.22 -12.93
C ARG A 347 -0.42 -14.84 -12.48
N PRO A 348 0.68 -14.78 -11.69
CA PRO A 348 1.17 -13.53 -11.11
C PRO A 348 1.61 -12.50 -12.15
N GLU A 349 1.87 -12.88 -13.40
CA GLU A 349 2.12 -11.93 -14.49
C GLU A 349 0.84 -11.25 -15.03
N LEU A 350 -0.33 -11.83 -14.80
CA LEU A 350 -1.63 -11.26 -15.18
C LEU A 350 -2.25 -10.47 -14.04
N LEU A 351 -2.37 -11.10 -12.87
CA LEU A 351 -3.00 -10.53 -11.70
C LEU A 351 -2.11 -10.76 -10.47
N LEU A 352 -1.67 -9.67 -9.86
CA LEU A 352 -0.93 -9.70 -8.62
C LEU A 352 -1.76 -9.12 -7.49
N ARG A 353 -1.69 -9.78 -6.34
CA ARG A 353 -2.07 -9.24 -5.06
C ARG A 353 -0.83 -8.87 -4.27
N HIS A 354 -0.77 -7.63 -3.79
CA HIS A 354 0.31 -7.16 -2.95
C HIS A 354 -0.20 -6.22 -1.86
N ASP A 355 -0.30 -6.71 -0.64
CA ASP A 355 -0.66 -5.93 0.55
C ASP A 355 0.47 -5.93 1.60
N HIS A 356 0.38 -5.11 2.65
CA HIS A 356 1.44 -5.01 3.67
C HIS A 356 1.56 -6.26 4.58
N LEU A 357 0.60 -7.20 4.52
CA LEU A 357 0.67 -8.51 5.20
C LEU A 357 1.07 -9.65 4.26
N SER A 358 1.09 -9.39 2.96
CA SER A 358 1.83 -10.16 1.98
C SER A 358 3.25 -10.01 2.47
N PRO A 359 3.88 -11.09 2.95
CA PRO A 359 5.12 -10.97 3.70
C PRO A 359 6.01 -10.02 2.91
N GLY A 360 6.44 -8.92 3.54
CA GLY A 360 7.69 -8.30 3.13
C GLY A 360 8.67 -9.45 3.20
N TYR A 361 8.95 -10.09 2.07
CA TYR A 361 9.55 -11.41 1.99
C TYR A 361 11.02 -11.40 2.47
N ALA A 362 11.45 -10.31 3.09
CA ALA A 362 12.79 -9.98 3.52
C ALA A 362 12.91 -9.56 5.01
N GLU A 363 11.84 -9.40 5.80
CA GLU A 363 12.01 -8.88 7.19
C GLU A 363 12.84 -9.80 8.11
N ASN A 364 12.98 -11.09 7.75
CA ASN A 364 13.79 -12.05 8.50
C ASN A 364 14.99 -12.60 7.70
N MET A 365 15.34 -11.99 6.57
CA MET A 365 16.52 -12.36 5.79
C MET A 365 17.57 -11.27 5.93
N SER A 366 18.82 -11.64 6.19
CA SER A 366 19.92 -10.70 6.03
C SER A 366 20.06 -10.30 4.55
N ASP A 367 20.58 -9.10 4.28
CA ASP A 367 20.85 -8.63 2.91
C ASP A 367 21.68 -9.66 2.11
N GLU A 368 22.61 -10.35 2.77
CA GLU A 368 23.45 -11.39 2.19
C GLU A 368 22.65 -12.66 1.80
N GLU A 369 21.70 -13.10 2.63
CA GLU A 369 20.84 -14.25 2.33
C GLU A 369 19.84 -13.96 1.21
N ARG A 370 19.39 -12.70 1.11
CA ARG A 370 18.48 -12.23 0.06
C ARG A 370 19.17 -12.19 -1.30
N GLU A 371 20.38 -11.64 -1.34
CA GLU A 371 21.20 -11.61 -2.56
C GLU A 371 21.55 -13.04 -3.03
N GLU A 372 21.93 -13.95 -2.12
CA GLU A 372 22.28 -15.33 -2.47
C GLU A 372 21.11 -16.16 -3.06
N GLU A 373 19.87 -15.93 -2.64
CA GLU A 373 18.70 -16.64 -3.18
C GLU A 373 18.13 -15.99 -4.45
N GLU A 374 18.11 -14.65 -4.55
CA GLU A 374 17.75 -13.93 -5.78
C GLU A 374 18.66 -14.33 -6.95
N GLU A 375 19.94 -14.57 -6.68
CA GLU A 375 20.92 -15.09 -7.64
C GLU A 375 20.69 -16.57 -8.02
N LYS A 376 20.14 -17.40 -7.12
CA LYS A 376 19.99 -18.85 -7.31
C LYS A 376 18.66 -19.26 -7.95
N ASN A 377 17.59 -18.48 -7.81
CA ASN A 377 16.26 -18.85 -8.31
C ASN A 377 15.53 -17.68 -8.99
N PRO A 378 15.89 -17.35 -10.24
CA PRO A 378 15.44 -16.12 -10.89
C PRO A 378 13.93 -16.08 -11.23
N SER A 379 13.29 -17.23 -11.47
CA SER A 379 11.86 -17.33 -11.83
C SER A 379 10.90 -17.11 -10.65
N ASN A 380 11.29 -16.28 -9.69
CA ASN A 380 10.66 -16.18 -8.39
C ASN A 380 9.41 -15.29 -8.42
N PRO A 381 8.24 -15.78 -7.93
CA PRO A 381 7.09 -14.93 -7.62
C PRO A 381 7.44 -13.73 -6.73
N ILE A 382 8.46 -13.82 -5.86
CA ILE A 382 9.00 -12.68 -5.09
C ILE A 382 9.46 -11.56 -6.00
N LEU A 383 10.31 -11.86 -6.98
CA LEU A 383 10.87 -10.86 -7.87
C LEU A 383 9.78 -10.21 -8.71
N LEU A 384 8.71 -10.95 -9.02
CA LEU A 384 7.53 -10.42 -9.69
C LEU A 384 6.69 -9.50 -8.79
N THR A 385 6.44 -9.93 -7.54
CA THR A 385 5.69 -9.14 -6.55
C THR A 385 6.44 -7.87 -6.15
N GLU A 386 7.74 -7.96 -5.89
CA GLU A 386 8.59 -6.83 -5.51
C GLU A 386 8.88 -5.85 -6.64
N GLY A 387 8.71 -6.26 -7.90
CA GLY A 387 8.84 -5.37 -9.06
C GLY A 387 7.51 -4.81 -9.57
N TRP A 388 6.37 -5.21 -9.00
CA TRP A 388 5.04 -4.96 -9.56
C TRP A 388 4.96 -5.38 -11.03
N ASN A 389 5.24 -6.65 -11.29
CA ASN A 389 5.53 -7.16 -12.62
C ASN A 389 4.30 -7.71 -13.40
N SER A 390 3.09 -7.34 -12.97
CA SER A 390 1.79 -7.89 -13.42
C SER A 390 0.87 -6.91 -14.17
N GLU A 391 0.16 -7.35 -15.20
CA GLU A 391 -0.74 -6.46 -15.98
C GLU A 391 -1.80 -5.74 -15.14
N VAL A 392 -2.33 -6.43 -14.13
CA VAL A 392 -3.19 -5.87 -13.09
C VAL A 392 -2.52 -6.06 -11.72
N VAL A 393 -2.32 -4.96 -11.00
CA VAL A 393 -1.77 -4.95 -9.64
C VAL A 393 -2.86 -4.53 -8.67
N ASN A 394 -3.39 -5.48 -7.90
CA ASN A 394 -4.27 -5.21 -6.77
C ASN A 394 -3.42 -5.01 -5.51
N THR A 395 -3.51 -3.82 -4.92
CA THR A 395 -2.67 -3.42 -3.79
C THR A 395 -3.44 -2.58 -2.76
N THR A 396 -2.79 -2.25 -1.65
CA THR A 396 -3.37 -1.38 -0.62
C THR A 396 -2.87 0.05 -0.74
N PHE A 397 -3.57 1.00 -0.09
CA PHE A 397 -3.12 2.38 0.05
C PHE A 397 -1.73 2.44 0.68
N VAL A 398 -1.50 1.64 1.73
CA VAL A 398 -0.18 1.52 2.38
C VAL A 398 0.90 1.24 1.33
N GLN A 399 0.79 0.15 0.57
CA GLN A 399 1.79 -0.22 -0.43
C GLN A 399 1.90 0.78 -1.58
N PHE A 400 0.78 1.37 -2.02
CA PHE A 400 0.78 2.35 -3.10
C PHE A 400 1.45 3.66 -2.69
N PHE A 401 1.04 4.25 -1.57
CA PHE A 401 1.57 5.52 -1.08
C PHE A 401 2.99 5.39 -0.51
N GLU A 402 3.32 4.25 0.12
CA GLU A 402 4.70 3.94 0.49
C GLU A 402 5.58 3.83 -0.74
N THR A 403 5.10 3.27 -1.86
CA THR A 403 5.87 3.24 -3.13
C THR A 403 5.99 4.66 -3.72
N LEU A 404 4.90 5.44 -3.72
CA LEU A 404 4.83 6.76 -4.33
C LEU A 404 5.77 7.78 -3.64
N PHE A 405 5.96 7.65 -2.33
CA PHE A 405 6.80 8.52 -1.53
C PHE A 405 8.03 7.80 -0.95
N SER A 406 8.35 6.58 -1.40
CA SER A 406 9.42 5.78 -0.79
C SER A 406 10.80 6.40 -0.98
N THR A 407 11.64 6.25 0.04
CA THR A 407 13.08 6.48 -0.07
C THR A 407 13.89 5.20 0.07
N GLU A 408 13.22 4.10 0.39
CA GLU A 408 13.82 2.79 0.58
C GLU A 408 14.11 2.13 -0.76
N ASN A 409 15.28 1.51 -0.88
CA ASN A 409 15.74 0.88 -2.13
C ASN A 409 14.75 -0.19 -2.64
N SER A 410 14.31 -1.06 -1.75
CA SER A 410 13.41 -2.19 -2.05
C SER A 410 12.05 -1.73 -2.59
N GLN A 411 11.48 -0.69 -1.99
CA GLN A 411 10.16 -0.17 -2.34
C GLN A 411 10.22 0.77 -3.55
N ALA A 412 11.25 1.63 -3.64
CA ALA A 412 11.42 2.56 -4.76
C ALA A 412 11.58 1.84 -6.11
N ARG A 413 12.09 0.60 -6.15
CA ARG A 413 12.28 -0.21 -7.38
C ARG A 413 11.04 -0.25 -8.27
N LYS A 414 9.84 -0.22 -7.69
CA LYS A 414 8.55 -0.34 -8.40
C LYS A 414 8.11 0.96 -9.11
N PHE A 415 8.70 2.11 -8.77
CA PHE A 415 8.15 3.42 -9.13
C PHE A 415 7.94 3.61 -10.64
N HIS A 416 8.91 3.22 -11.48
CA HIS A 416 8.77 3.35 -12.94
C HIS A 416 7.62 2.54 -13.55
N LYS A 417 7.02 1.59 -12.81
CA LYS A 417 5.81 0.87 -13.24
C LYS A 417 4.53 1.69 -13.06
N ILE A 418 4.56 2.73 -12.22
CA ILE A 418 3.45 3.69 -12.05
C ILE A 418 3.36 4.59 -13.29
N ALA A 419 4.49 4.92 -13.93
CA ALA A 419 4.46 5.70 -15.17
C ALA A 419 3.73 4.95 -16.30
N ASN A 420 2.87 5.66 -17.02
CA ASN A 420 1.94 5.13 -18.03
C ASN A 420 0.93 4.11 -17.49
N SER A 421 0.58 4.16 -16.20
CA SER A 421 -0.44 3.28 -15.63
C SER A 421 -1.82 3.94 -15.55
N ILE A 422 -2.85 3.12 -15.47
CA ILE A 422 -4.21 3.49 -15.10
C ILE A 422 -4.38 3.11 -13.63
N ILE A 423 -4.56 4.10 -12.79
CA ILE A 423 -4.57 3.99 -11.33
C ILE A 423 -6.01 4.12 -10.85
N LEU A 424 -6.55 3.07 -10.26
CA LEU A 424 -7.86 3.05 -9.63
C LEU A 424 -7.68 3.17 -8.11
N LEU A 425 -8.26 4.18 -7.48
CA LEU A 425 -8.19 4.41 -6.04
C LEU A 425 -9.60 4.34 -5.44
N ASP A 426 -9.89 3.28 -4.70
CA ASP A 426 -11.19 3.11 -4.04
C ASP A 426 -11.24 3.78 -2.68
N GLU A 427 -12.35 4.43 -2.36
CA GLU A 427 -12.60 5.12 -1.10
C GLU A 427 -11.45 6.06 -0.68
N ILE A 428 -10.93 6.84 -1.62
CA ILE A 428 -9.79 7.77 -1.41
C ILE A 428 -9.95 8.70 -0.22
N GLN A 429 -11.19 8.97 0.21
CA GLN A 429 -11.49 9.76 1.41
C GLN A 429 -10.99 9.14 2.72
N SER A 430 -10.67 7.84 2.75
CA SER A 430 -10.11 7.18 3.93
C SER A 430 -8.64 7.56 4.19
N LEU A 431 -8.00 8.26 3.25
CA LEU A 431 -6.64 8.75 3.42
C LEU A 431 -6.63 9.81 4.54
N PRO A 432 -5.69 9.77 5.50
CA PRO A 432 -5.57 10.80 6.52
C PRO A 432 -5.45 12.20 5.90
N ILE A 433 -6.21 13.16 6.44
CA ILE A 433 -6.30 14.52 5.89
C ILE A 433 -4.92 15.14 5.67
N LYS A 434 -3.96 14.92 6.58
CA LYS A 434 -2.58 15.41 6.49
C LYS A 434 -1.89 15.10 5.14
N TYR A 435 -2.24 14.00 4.47
CA TYR A 435 -1.65 13.58 3.20
C TYR A 435 -2.36 14.09 1.95
N TRP A 436 -3.53 14.71 2.07
CA TRP A 436 -4.37 15.09 0.91
C TRP A 436 -3.65 16.02 -0.08
N LYS A 437 -3.10 17.15 0.39
CA LYS A 437 -2.38 18.10 -0.49
C LYS A 437 -1.10 17.49 -1.12
N PRO A 438 -0.25 16.77 -0.35
CA PRO A 438 0.86 16.00 -0.95
C PRO A 438 0.43 15.02 -2.04
N VAL A 439 -0.68 14.30 -1.84
CA VAL A 439 -1.19 13.31 -2.79
C VAL A 439 -1.79 13.96 -4.03
N GLU A 440 -2.57 15.02 -3.88
CA GLU A 440 -3.10 15.81 -5.00
C GLU A 440 -1.97 16.28 -5.93
N GLU A 441 -0.90 16.85 -5.36
CA GLU A 441 0.26 17.31 -6.12
C GLU A 441 1.01 16.15 -6.80
N ALA A 442 1.12 15.01 -6.13
CA ALA A 442 1.71 13.81 -6.71
C ALA A 442 0.89 13.30 -7.91
N PHE A 443 -0.44 13.28 -7.79
CA PHE A 443 -1.34 12.86 -8.87
C PHE A 443 -1.25 13.77 -10.08
N LYS A 444 -1.21 15.09 -9.88
CA LYS A 444 -0.97 16.06 -10.97
C LYS A 444 0.35 15.78 -11.69
N ILE A 445 1.41 15.46 -10.96
CA ILE A 445 2.71 15.16 -11.57
C ILE A 445 2.69 13.82 -12.30
N LEU A 446 2.06 12.79 -11.73
CA LEU A 446 1.92 11.48 -12.39
C LEU A 446 1.12 11.58 -13.70
N ALA A 447 0.04 12.37 -13.68
CA ALA A 447 -0.75 12.74 -14.84
C ALA A 447 0.11 13.48 -15.87
N GLU A 448 0.56 14.68 -15.52
CA GLU A 448 1.18 15.61 -16.47
C GLU A 448 2.56 15.17 -16.96
N LYS A 449 3.35 14.47 -16.14
CA LYS A 449 4.77 14.16 -16.44
C LYS A 449 5.02 12.69 -16.71
N PHE A 450 4.25 11.80 -16.10
CA PHE A 450 4.38 10.37 -16.26
C PHE A 450 3.22 9.74 -17.04
N ASN A 451 2.32 10.57 -17.58
CA ASN A 451 1.20 10.18 -18.44
C ASN A 451 0.40 9.00 -17.87
N SER A 452 0.08 9.13 -16.57
CA SER A 452 -0.74 8.16 -15.84
C SER A 452 -2.17 8.66 -15.78
N LYS A 453 -3.15 7.76 -15.94
CA LYS A 453 -4.57 8.09 -15.82
C LYS A 453 -5.07 7.68 -14.45
N ILE A 454 -5.82 8.54 -13.78
CA ILE A 454 -6.24 8.32 -12.39
C ILE A 454 -7.77 8.33 -12.33
N VAL A 455 -8.34 7.29 -11.75
CA VAL A 455 -9.78 7.20 -11.48
C VAL A 455 -9.99 7.07 -9.97
N LEU A 456 -10.60 8.10 -9.38
CA LEU A 456 -10.97 8.09 -7.97
C LEU A 456 -12.38 7.55 -7.82
N MET A 457 -12.54 6.45 -7.09
CA MET A 457 -13.84 5.85 -6.82
C MET A 457 -14.25 6.17 -5.39
N THR A 458 -15.50 6.56 -5.20
CA THR A 458 -16.01 6.87 -3.86
C THR A 458 -17.53 6.84 -3.82
N ALA A 459 -18.09 6.63 -2.63
CA ALA A 459 -19.51 6.91 -2.39
C ALA A 459 -19.78 8.41 -2.22
N THR A 460 -18.76 9.21 -1.96
CA THR A 460 -18.89 10.63 -1.57
C THR A 460 -17.69 11.39 -2.07
N GLN A 461 -17.85 12.36 -2.97
CA GLN A 461 -16.69 13.07 -3.54
C GLN A 461 -15.95 13.88 -2.47
N PRO A 462 -14.70 13.52 -2.10
CA PRO A 462 -13.89 14.42 -1.30
C PRO A 462 -13.43 15.59 -2.18
N GLU A 463 -13.35 16.80 -1.61
CA GLU A 463 -12.66 17.94 -2.22
C GLU A 463 -11.11 17.77 -2.21
N LEU A 464 -10.62 16.53 -2.29
CA LEU A 464 -9.20 16.22 -2.46
C LEU A 464 -8.67 16.83 -3.76
N ILE A 465 -9.52 16.87 -4.79
CA ILE A 465 -9.22 17.44 -6.10
C ILE A 465 -10.36 18.38 -6.48
N GLU A 466 -10.01 19.57 -6.99
CA GLU A 466 -11.00 20.55 -7.41
C GLU A 466 -11.89 19.95 -8.51
N LYS A 467 -13.20 20.25 -8.48
CA LYS A 467 -14.16 19.67 -9.45
C LYS A 467 -13.80 20.04 -10.88
N GLU A 468 -13.16 21.18 -11.08
CA GLU A 468 -12.68 21.67 -12.36
C GLU A 468 -11.45 20.92 -12.89
N GLU A 469 -10.75 20.17 -12.03
CA GLU A 469 -9.54 19.42 -12.36
C GLU A 469 -9.83 17.93 -12.62
N SER A 470 -11.09 17.50 -12.50
CA SER A 470 -11.50 16.11 -12.72
C SER A 470 -12.78 16.00 -13.54
N LYS A 471 -12.89 14.94 -14.33
CA LYS A 471 -14.12 14.60 -15.04
C LYS A 471 -14.92 13.54 -14.28
N GLU A 472 -16.11 13.90 -13.83
CA GLU A 472 -17.02 12.94 -13.21
C GLU A 472 -17.67 12.03 -14.26
N ALA A 473 -17.60 10.72 -14.01
CA ALA A 473 -18.13 9.69 -14.88
C ALA A 473 -19.66 9.62 -14.85
N ILE A 474 -20.27 9.94 -13.71
CA ILE A 474 -21.73 9.91 -13.53
C ILE A 474 -22.31 11.34 -13.48
N PRO A 475 -23.21 11.72 -14.40
CA PRO A 475 -23.86 13.04 -14.37
C PRO A 475 -24.53 13.32 -13.02
N GLU A 476 -24.49 14.58 -12.56
CA GLU A 476 -25.00 14.99 -11.24
C GLU A 476 -26.46 14.61 -11.04
N GLU A 477 -27.30 14.82 -12.05
CA GLU A 477 -28.72 14.47 -12.01
C GLU A 477 -28.98 12.96 -11.85
N LYS A 478 -28.03 12.12 -12.27
CA LYS A 478 -28.11 10.66 -12.12
C LYS A 478 -27.58 10.22 -10.77
N LYS A 479 -26.51 10.84 -10.28
CA LYS A 479 -26.00 10.59 -8.92
C LYS A 479 -27.10 10.81 -7.90
N GLU A 480 -27.77 11.96 -7.94
CA GLU A 480 -28.91 12.26 -7.05
C GLU A 480 -29.97 11.15 -7.10
N ALA A 481 -30.41 10.77 -8.30
CA ALA A 481 -31.40 9.71 -8.47
C ALA A 481 -30.92 8.33 -7.98
N TYR A 482 -29.62 8.04 -8.05
CA TYR A 482 -29.05 6.81 -7.50
C TYR A 482 -29.08 6.86 -5.98
N PHE A 483 -28.54 7.91 -5.35
CA PHE A 483 -28.55 8.05 -3.88
C PHE A 483 -29.95 8.05 -3.28
N GLU A 484 -30.93 8.71 -3.92
CA GLU A 484 -32.33 8.64 -3.49
C GLU A 484 -32.94 7.23 -3.58
N LYS A 485 -32.53 6.43 -4.57
CA LYS A 485 -32.99 5.05 -4.71
C LYS A 485 -32.34 4.10 -3.68
N PHE A 486 -31.24 4.52 -3.04
CA PHE A 486 -30.56 3.77 -1.98
C PHE A 486 -30.94 4.24 -0.56
N ASP A 487 -31.98 5.07 -0.40
CA ASP A 487 -32.51 5.56 0.90
C ASP A 487 -33.16 4.43 1.74
N ARG A 488 -32.31 3.61 2.36
CA ARG A 488 -32.70 2.36 3.05
C ARG A 488 -32.78 2.52 4.55
N VAL A 489 -32.13 3.53 5.11
CA VAL A 489 -32.07 3.77 6.56
C VAL A 489 -32.48 5.18 6.94
N ASP A 490 -32.90 5.35 8.19
CA ASP A 490 -32.98 6.65 8.84
C ASP A 490 -31.90 6.73 9.94
N TYR A 491 -31.26 7.89 10.08
CA TYR A 491 -30.30 8.21 11.12
C TYR A 491 -30.97 8.91 12.31
N GLU A 492 -30.55 8.55 13.52
CA GLU A 492 -30.93 9.21 14.76
C GLU A 492 -29.68 9.51 15.59
N PHE A 493 -29.42 10.78 15.91
CA PHE A 493 -28.21 11.21 16.61
C PHE A 493 -28.50 11.60 18.06
N ASP A 494 -27.82 10.96 19.00
CA ASP A 494 -27.82 11.30 20.41
C ASP A 494 -26.39 11.63 20.88
N LEU A 495 -26.05 12.91 20.79
CA LEU A 495 -24.72 13.41 21.15
C LEU A 495 -24.54 13.68 22.65
N ARG A 496 -25.53 13.32 23.48
CA ARG A 496 -25.35 13.33 24.94
C ARG A 496 -24.25 12.34 25.30
N LEU A 497 -23.47 12.69 26.32
CA LEU A 497 -22.56 11.72 26.93
C LEU A 497 -23.39 10.69 27.68
N ASN A 498 -23.21 9.41 27.33
CA ASN A 498 -23.94 8.29 27.91
C ASN A 498 -22.97 7.40 28.69
N ASP A 499 -23.36 7.03 29.90
CA ASP A 499 -22.73 5.96 30.65
C ASP A 499 -23.04 4.61 29.97
N LEU A 500 -22.06 3.70 29.98
CA LEU A 500 -22.21 2.41 29.32
C LEU A 500 -23.36 1.58 29.89
N SER A 501 -23.61 1.66 31.21
CA SER A 501 -24.66 0.88 31.86
C SER A 501 -26.06 1.42 31.55
N GLU A 502 -26.18 2.75 31.42
CA GLU A 502 -27.40 3.40 30.93
C GLU A 502 -27.68 2.98 29.48
N LEU A 503 -26.67 3.05 28.60
CA LEU A 503 -26.81 2.62 27.22
C LEU A 503 -27.16 1.13 27.10
N ALA A 504 -26.56 0.26 27.92
CA ALA A 504 -26.89 -1.16 27.96
C ALA A 504 -28.35 -1.41 28.39
N GLY A 505 -28.90 -0.54 29.25
CA GLY A 505 -30.33 -0.55 29.58
C GLY A 505 -31.20 -0.22 28.38
N GLU A 506 -30.90 0.86 27.65
CA GLU A 506 -31.64 1.25 26.45
C GLU A 506 -31.56 0.19 25.34
N ILE A 507 -30.37 -0.39 25.11
CA ILE A 507 -30.16 -1.47 24.14
C ILE A 507 -30.95 -2.71 24.55
N GLY A 508 -30.99 -3.04 25.85
CA GLY A 508 -31.75 -4.18 26.37
C GLY A 508 -33.25 -4.04 26.11
N GLU A 509 -33.81 -2.84 26.29
CA GLU A 509 -35.21 -2.53 25.95
C GLU A 509 -35.45 -2.65 24.43
N GLU A 510 -34.54 -2.14 23.60
CA GLU A 510 -34.65 -2.22 22.15
C GLU A 510 -34.55 -3.67 21.62
N ALA A 511 -33.75 -4.50 22.29
CA ALA A 511 -33.55 -5.92 21.96
C ALA A 511 -34.79 -6.79 22.20
N GLU A 512 -35.78 -6.32 22.97
CA GLU A 512 -37.11 -6.97 23.10
C GLU A 512 -37.92 -6.91 21.80
N SER A 513 -37.51 -6.12 20.80
CA SER A 513 -38.14 -6.09 19.48
C SER A 513 -37.76 -7.30 18.62
N GLU A 514 -38.69 -7.75 17.77
CA GLU A 514 -38.53 -8.85 16.81
C GLU A 514 -37.68 -8.45 15.58
N LYS A 515 -36.62 -7.68 15.78
CA LYS A 515 -35.76 -7.11 14.73
C LYS A 515 -34.29 -7.35 15.05
N ASP A 516 -33.49 -7.59 14.03
CA ASP A 516 -32.03 -7.77 14.18
C ASP A 516 -31.36 -6.47 14.62
N LEU A 517 -30.56 -6.55 15.68
CA LEU A 517 -29.92 -5.39 16.29
C LEU A 517 -28.42 -5.60 16.37
N MET A 518 -27.65 -4.69 15.79
CA MET A 518 -26.20 -4.67 15.92
C MET A 518 -25.75 -3.44 16.71
N THR A 519 -24.81 -3.64 17.62
CA THR A 519 -24.18 -2.58 18.42
C THR A 519 -22.70 -2.52 18.09
N VAL A 520 -22.20 -1.35 17.72
CA VAL A 520 -20.82 -1.14 17.23
C VAL A 520 -20.09 -0.16 18.13
N MET A 521 -19.11 -0.67 18.88
CA MET A 521 -18.35 0.10 19.86
C MET A 521 -16.95 0.45 19.36
N ASN A 522 -16.45 1.63 19.73
CA ASN A 522 -15.14 2.08 19.26
C ASN A 522 -13.96 1.32 19.91
N THR A 523 -14.18 0.68 21.05
CA THR A 523 -13.12 -0.08 21.74
C THR A 523 -13.57 -1.49 22.07
N LYS A 524 -12.61 -2.42 22.06
CA LYS A 524 -12.86 -3.82 22.46
C LYS A 524 -13.31 -3.91 23.92
N ASN A 525 -12.78 -3.06 24.79
CA ASN A 525 -13.16 -3.05 26.20
C ASN A 525 -14.63 -2.63 26.38
N SER A 526 -15.06 -1.56 25.72
CA SER A 526 -16.47 -1.13 25.74
C SER A 526 -17.39 -2.22 25.18
N ALA A 527 -17.01 -2.86 24.07
CA ALA A 527 -17.78 -3.97 23.52
C ALA A 527 -17.90 -5.16 24.50
N LYS A 528 -16.80 -5.55 25.16
CA LYS A 528 -16.80 -6.65 26.14
C LYS A 528 -17.67 -6.33 27.35
N GLN A 529 -17.57 -5.13 27.90
CA GLN A 529 -18.40 -4.68 29.03
C GLN A 529 -19.88 -4.65 28.65
N LEU A 530 -20.21 -4.10 27.48
CA LEU A 530 -21.57 -4.07 26.96
C LEU A 530 -22.14 -5.49 26.78
N TYR A 531 -21.36 -6.41 26.22
CA TYR A 531 -21.76 -7.81 26.09
C TYR A 531 -22.07 -8.45 27.45
N GLN A 532 -21.20 -8.26 28.45
CA GLN A 532 -21.41 -8.80 29.80
C GLN A 532 -22.70 -8.27 30.43
N GLU A 533 -22.98 -6.97 30.30
CA GLU A 533 -24.23 -6.38 30.83
C GLU A 533 -25.48 -6.88 30.10
N LEU A 534 -25.42 -7.06 28.79
CA LEU A 534 -26.57 -7.47 27.98
C LEU A 534 -26.94 -8.93 28.22
N VAL A 535 -25.96 -9.82 28.42
CA VAL A 535 -26.21 -11.24 28.76
C VAL A 535 -27.02 -11.39 30.06
N GLU A 536 -26.87 -10.45 31.00
CA GLU A 536 -27.67 -10.45 32.25
C GLU A 536 -29.07 -9.84 32.08
N LYS A 537 -29.27 -9.01 31.04
CA LYS A 537 -30.46 -8.18 30.85
C LYS A 537 -31.43 -8.71 29.78
N VAL A 538 -30.93 -9.47 28.80
CA VAL A 538 -31.67 -9.84 27.58
C VAL A 538 -31.82 -11.36 27.48
N ASP A 539 -33.04 -11.84 27.22
CA ASP A 539 -33.36 -13.26 26.97
C ASP A 539 -33.41 -13.51 25.45
N ARG A 540 -32.29 -13.29 24.77
CA ARG A 540 -32.11 -13.42 23.32
C ARG A 540 -30.69 -13.88 23.03
N GLU A 541 -30.47 -14.51 21.88
CA GLU A 541 -29.13 -14.86 21.43
C GLU A 541 -28.29 -13.60 21.18
N ILE A 542 -27.13 -13.55 21.86
CA ILE A 542 -26.16 -12.45 21.75
C ILE A 542 -24.88 -12.97 21.12
N ILE A 543 -24.52 -12.44 19.95
CA ILE A 543 -23.33 -12.83 19.21
C ILE A 543 -22.27 -11.74 19.33
N PHE A 544 -21.11 -12.09 19.89
CA PHE A 544 -19.99 -11.16 20.04
C PHE A 544 -18.99 -11.29 18.88
N LEU A 545 -18.58 -10.17 18.29
CA LEU A 545 -17.62 -10.13 17.18
C LEU A 545 -16.53 -9.07 17.42
N SER A 546 -15.26 -9.46 17.35
CA SER A 546 -14.12 -8.54 17.39
C SER A 546 -12.89 -9.18 16.76
N THR A 547 -11.85 -8.39 16.47
CA THR A 547 -10.59 -8.93 15.92
C THR A 547 -9.82 -9.81 16.92
N ASP A 548 -10.20 -9.84 18.20
CA ASP A 548 -9.57 -10.71 19.23
C ASP A 548 -10.06 -12.16 19.13
N ILE A 549 -11.15 -12.41 18.41
CA ILE A 549 -11.65 -13.76 18.13
C ILE A 549 -10.84 -14.33 16.95
N LEU A 550 -10.60 -15.65 16.97
CA LEU A 550 -9.89 -16.34 15.89
C LEU A 550 -10.65 -16.16 14.58
N PRO A 551 -9.98 -15.91 13.44
CA PRO A 551 -10.65 -15.77 12.15
C PRO A 551 -11.65 -16.90 11.87
N LYS A 552 -11.24 -18.16 12.12
CA LYS A 552 -12.12 -19.32 11.99
C LYS A 552 -13.43 -19.18 12.77
N HIS A 553 -13.36 -18.85 14.06
CA HIS A 553 -14.55 -18.70 14.90
C HIS A 553 -15.37 -17.46 14.53
N ARG A 554 -14.76 -16.41 13.97
CA ARG A 554 -15.51 -15.25 13.46
C ARG A 554 -16.33 -15.65 12.25
N ASP A 555 -15.76 -16.38 11.31
CA ASP A 555 -16.45 -16.83 10.10
C ASP A 555 -17.63 -17.75 10.46
N GLU A 556 -17.45 -18.66 11.43
CA GLU A 556 -18.51 -19.51 11.98
C GLU A 556 -19.67 -18.68 12.57
N ARG A 557 -19.37 -17.64 13.37
CA ARG A 557 -20.39 -16.75 13.96
C ARG A 557 -21.07 -15.85 12.93
N ILE A 558 -20.35 -15.39 11.91
CA ILE A 558 -20.95 -14.63 10.81
C ILE A 558 -21.93 -15.50 10.05
N GLN A 559 -21.61 -16.79 9.84
CA GLN A 559 -22.52 -17.72 9.21
C GLN A 559 -23.75 -18.00 10.10
N GLU A 560 -23.57 -18.13 11.41
CA GLU A 560 -24.66 -18.25 12.39
C GLU A 560 -25.62 -17.05 12.34
N ILE A 561 -25.09 -15.82 12.23
CA ILE A 561 -25.90 -14.61 12.04
C ILE A 561 -26.75 -14.71 10.75
N LYS A 562 -26.17 -15.18 9.64
CA LYS A 562 -26.85 -15.26 8.34
C LYS A 562 -27.92 -16.34 8.28
N ASP A 563 -27.67 -17.47 8.94
CA ASP A 563 -28.53 -18.65 8.89
C ASP A 563 -29.61 -18.63 10.00
N SER A 564 -29.61 -17.63 10.87
CA SER A 564 -30.58 -17.52 11.97
C SER A 564 -31.99 -17.20 11.44
N ASP A 565 -32.96 -18.02 11.82
CA ASP A 565 -34.39 -17.76 11.59
C ASP A 565 -35.01 -16.89 12.70
N GLU A 566 -34.30 -16.70 13.82
CA GLU A 566 -34.73 -15.92 14.98
C GLU A 566 -33.94 -14.59 15.06
N PRO A 567 -34.53 -13.51 15.60
CA PRO A 567 -33.83 -12.24 15.73
C PRO A 567 -32.54 -12.39 16.56
N VAL A 568 -31.41 -11.86 16.07
CA VAL A 568 -30.10 -11.87 16.75
C VAL A 568 -29.64 -10.50 17.27
N LEU A 569 -28.99 -10.47 18.44
CA LEU A 569 -28.32 -9.26 18.97
C LEU A 569 -26.81 -9.37 18.80
N VAL A 570 -26.23 -8.53 17.94
CA VAL A 570 -24.79 -8.55 17.67
C VAL A 570 -24.10 -7.44 18.47
N VAL A 571 -23.04 -7.79 19.19
CA VAL A 571 -22.15 -6.83 19.86
C VAL A 571 -20.78 -6.89 19.20
N THR A 572 -20.34 -5.78 18.60
CA THR A 572 -19.12 -5.75 17.82
C THR A 572 -18.31 -4.45 17.95
N THR A 573 -17.12 -4.46 17.36
CA THR A 573 -16.25 -3.29 17.19
C THR A 573 -16.22 -2.86 15.72
N GLN A 574 -15.29 -2.01 15.31
CA GLN A 574 -15.11 -1.56 13.91
C GLN A 574 -14.81 -2.69 12.90
N LEU A 575 -14.78 -3.96 13.32
CA LEU A 575 -14.57 -5.11 12.44
C LEU A 575 -15.59 -5.13 11.28
N ILE A 576 -16.83 -4.74 11.55
CA ILE A 576 -17.92 -4.78 10.56
C ILE A 576 -17.81 -3.72 9.46
N GLU A 577 -16.97 -2.70 9.66
CA GLU A 577 -16.73 -1.65 8.65
C GLU A 577 -15.98 -2.26 7.46
N ALA A 578 -15.12 -3.24 7.76
CA ALA A 578 -14.12 -3.78 6.86
C ALA A 578 -14.62 -5.03 6.12
N GLY A 579 -15.66 -4.91 5.29
CA GLY A 579 -16.04 -5.94 4.30
C GLY A 579 -16.80 -7.17 4.84
N VAL A 580 -17.21 -7.18 6.11
CA VAL A 580 -18.04 -8.25 6.67
C VAL A 580 -19.45 -8.19 6.06
N ASP A 581 -19.89 -9.31 5.49
CA ASP A 581 -21.17 -9.41 4.81
C ASP A 581 -22.29 -9.74 5.81
N ILE A 582 -22.80 -8.73 6.51
CA ILE A 582 -23.93 -8.85 7.45
C ILE A 582 -25.00 -7.81 7.05
N ASP A 583 -26.28 -8.17 7.22
CA ASP A 583 -27.44 -7.27 7.11
C ASP A 583 -28.25 -7.29 8.41
N MET A 584 -28.68 -6.11 8.88
CA MET A 584 -29.34 -5.91 10.18
C MET A 584 -30.50 -4.93 10.05
N ASP A 585 -31.58 -5.09 10.82
CA ASP A 585 -32.69 -4.12 10.84
C ASP A 585 -32.31 -2.79 11.50
N LYS A 586 -31.50 -2.87 12.57
CA LYS A 586 -31.15 -1.74 13.42
C LYS A 586 -29.68 -1.79 13.79
N VAL A 587 -29.05 -0.62 13.78
CA VAL A 587 -27.64 -0.48 14.17
C VAL A 587 -27.48 0.66 15.16
N TRP A 588 -26.85 0.38 16.30
CA TRP A 588 -26.49 1.36 17.32
C TRP A 588 -24.97 1.50 17.34
N ARG A 589 -24.45 2.69 17.04
CA ARG A 589 -23.01 2.92 16.90
C ARG A 589 -22.52 3.98 17.87
N ASP A 590 -21.41 3.70 18.54
CA ASP A 590 -20.66 4.71 19.29
C ASP A 590 -20.05 5.77 18.34
N PHE A 591 -20.02 7.01 18.78
CA PHE A 591 -19.70 8.18 17.96
C PHE A 591 -18.31 8.04 17.33
N ALA A 592 -18.23 8.21 16.01
CA ALA A 592 -17.02 7.96 15.23
C ALA A 592 -16.89 9.00 14.11
N PRO A 593 -15.77 9.01 13.36
CA PRO A 593 -15.68 9.80 12.14
C PRO A 593 -16.83 9.51 11.16
N LEU A 594 -17.20 10.52 10.37
CA LEU A 594 -18.36 10.48 9.48
C LEU A 594 -18.34 9.28 8.52
N ASP A 595 -17.19 8.95 7.95
CA ASP A 595 -17.00 7.83 7.05
C ASP A 595 -17.26 6.47 7.74
N SER A 596 -16.76 6.27 8.96
CA SER A 596 -17.07 5.08 9.76
C SER A 596 -18.57 4.95 10.09
N ILE A 597 -19.27 6.07 10.34
CA ILE A 597 -20.72 6.08 10.56
C ILE A 597 -21.45 5.62 9.30
N VAL A 598 -21.10 6.16 8.13
CA VAL A 598 -21.71 5.80 6.84
C VAL A 598 -21.39 4.35 6.45
N GLN A 599 -20.16 3.88 6.64
CA GLN A 599 -19.77 2.49 6.36
C GLN A 599 -20.56 1.49 7.21
N THR A 600 -20.79 1.83 8.48
CA THR A 600 -21.59 1.01 9.41
C THR A 600 -23.06 1.01 9.01
N ALA A 601 -23.60 2.16 8.60
CA ALA A 601 -24.97 2.27 8.11
C ALA A 601 -25.22 1.41 6.87
N GLY A 602 -24.20 1.21 6.02
CA GLY A 602 -24.27 0.30 4.87
C GLY A 602 -24.47 -1.18 5.22
N ARG A 603 -24.43 -1.55 6.52
CA ARG A 603 -24.75 -2.89 7.05
C ARG A 603 -26.16 -2.97 7.65
N CYS A 604 -26.95 -1.91 7.51
CA CYS A 604 -28.33 -1.82 7.98
C CYS A 604 -29.29 -1.81 6.78
N ASN A 605 -30.28 -2.71 6.76
CA ASN A 605 -31.26 -2.89 5.70
C ASN A 605 -30.65 -2.95 4.28
N ARG A 606 -29.56 -3.68 4.13
CA ARG A 606 -28.76 -3.79 2.91
C ARG A 606 -29.53 -4.44 1.75
N GLU A 607 -30.42 -5.40 2.03
CA GLU A 607 -31.26 -6.09 1.04
C GLU A 607 -32.52 -5.32 0.62
N ASP A 608 -32.71 -4.08 1.08
CA ASP A 608 -33.84 -3.19 0.73
C ASP A 608 -35.21 -3.85 1.06
N SER A 609 -35.38 -4.22 2.33
CA SER A 609 -36.69 -4.68 2.84
C SER A 609 -37.73 -3.54 2.76
N SER A 610 -39.02 -3.88 2.80
CA SER A 610 -40.10 -2.90 2.60
C SER A 610 -40.16 -1.78 3.65
N ASP A 611 -39.50 -1.94 4.80
CA ASP A 611 -39.40 -0.95 5.87
C ASP A 611 -37.96 -0.44 5.98
N LYS A 612 -37.77 0.85 6.26
CA LYS A 612 -36.42 1.40 6.47
C LYS A 612 -35.77 0.86 7.75
N GLY A 613 -34.46 0.63 7.69
CA GLY A 613 -33.62 0.37 8.85
C GLY A 613 -33.40 1.62 9.70
N LEU A 614 -32.87 1.45 10.91
CA LEU A 614 -32.56 2.55 11.83
C LEU A 614 -31.08 2.51 12.23
N VAL A 615 -30.38 3.64 12.07
CA VAL A 615 -29.01 3.83 12.56
C VAL A 615 -29.03 4.87 13.68
N LYS A 616 -28.84 4.43 14.93
CA LYS A 616 -28.70 5.34 16.09
C LYS A 616 -27.23 5.55 16.40
N VAL A 617 -26.78 6.80 16.43
CA VAL A 617 -25.41 7.17 16.82
C VAL A 617 -25.44 7.76 18.22
N VAL A 618 -24.66 7.18 19.14
CA VAL A 618 -24.59 7.57 20.55
C VAL A 618 -23.17 7.95 20.93
N LYS A 619 -22.97 8.80 21.94
CA LYS A 619 -21.63 9.20 22.40
C LYS A 619 -21.34 8.66 23.80
N LEU A 620 -20.41 7.71 23.91
CA LEU A 620 -20.03 7.13 25.22
C LEU A 620 -19.04 8.00 26.00
N GLU A 621 -19.16 8.02 27.33
CA GLU A 621 -18.19 8.63 28.23
C GLU A 621 -17.33 7.62 29.01
N ASP A 622 -16.15 8.07 29.44
CA ASP A 622 -15.34 7.39 30.44
C ASP A 622 -15.79 7.73 31.86
N GLU A 623 -15.15 7.09 32.85
CA GLU A 623 -15.41 7.31 34.28
C GLU A 623 -15.17 8.77 34.76
N TYR A 624 -14.56 9.62 33.92
CA TYR A 624 -14.28 11.03 34.19
C TYR A 624 -15.18 11.99 33.40
N GLY A 625 -16.16 11.47 32.65
CA GLY A 625 -17.08 12.27 31.83
C GLY A 625 -16.45 12.82 30.54
N LYS A 626 -15.45 12.14 29.98
CA LYS A 626 -14.86 12.47 28.67
C LYS A 626 -15.32 11.48 27.61
N ALA A 627 -15.56 11.97 26.40
CA ALA A 627 -15.97 11.12 25.28
C ALA A 627 -14.90 10.07 24.92
N LEU A 628 -15.27 8.79 24.91
CA LEU A 628 -14.35 7.68 24.64
C LEU A 628 -13.80 7.69 23.21
N CYS A 629 -14.57 8.17 22.25
CA CYS A 629 -14.17 8.32 20.85
C CYS A 629 -12.88 9.13 20.68
N ASN A 630 -12.60 10.08 21.59
CA ASN A 630 -11.38 10.88 21.54
C ASN A 630 -10.13 10.03 21.75
N TYR A 631 -10.16 8.99 22.59
CA TYR A 631 -8.99 8.13 22.80
C TYR A 631 -8.64 7.27 21.58
N VAL A 632 -9.58 7.10 20.65
CA VAL A 632 -9.42 6.28 19.45
C VAL A 632 -9.06 7.12 18.24
N TYR A 633 -9.65 8.31 18.10
CA TYR A 633 -9.63 9.10 16.86
C TYR A 633 -9.02 10.50 17.00
N THR A 634 -8.29 10.82 18.09
CA THR A 634 -7.62 12.13 18.26
C THR A 634 -6.08 12.06 18.33
N GLY A 635 -5.48 11.02 17.75
CA GLY A 635 -4.03 10.93 17.56
C GLY A 635 -3.46 12.03 16.64
N ASP A 636 -2.12 12.12 16.55
CA ASP A 636 -1.40 13.16 15.79
C ASP A 636 -1.81 13.25 14.30
N SER A 637 -2.42 12.21 13.71
CA SER A 637 -2.91 12.18 12.32
C SER A 637 -4.35 12.66 12.10
N ASP A 638 -5.20 12.63 13.14
CA ASP A 638 -6.67 12.73 13.02
C ASP A 638 -7.25 13.90 13.83
N SER A 639 -6.41 14.87 14.20
CA SER A 639 -6.74 16.01 15.06
C SER A 639 -7.80 16.96 14.43
N GLY A 640 -9.05 16.52 14.42
CA GLY A 640 -10.19 17.23 13.86
C GLY A 640 -11.35 16.35 13.41
N LEU A 641 -11.14 15.07 13.05
CA LEU A 641 -12.21 14.25 12.43
C LEU A 641 -13.47 14.15 13.31
N ILE A 642 -13.28 13.88 14.60
CA ILE A 642 -14.38 13.80 15.57
C ILE A 642 -15.08 15.15 15.75
N SER A 643 -14.33 16.25 15.86
CA SER A 643 -14.94 17.57 16.04
C SER A 643 -15.64 18.08 14.78
N PHE A 644 -15.12 17.75 13.60
CA PHE A 644 -15.76 18.04 12.32
C PHE A 644 -17.05 17.23 12.18
N THR A 645 -17.01 15.94 12.50
CA THR A 645 -18.19 15.08 12.46
C THR A 645 -19.26 15.56 13.46
N GLU A 646 -18.85 15.99 14.65
CA GLU A 646 -19.77 16.54 15.66
C GLU A 646 -20.44 17.82 15.17
N GLU A 647 -19.67 18.77 14.62
CA GLU A 647 -20.20 20.01 14.05
C GLU A 647 -21.18 19.76 12.90
N VAL A 648 -20.89 18.79 12.03
CA VAL A 648 -21.79 18.38 10.95
C VAL A 648 -23.09 17.82 11.52
N ILE A 649 -22.99 16.89 12.48
CA ILE A 649 -24.17 16.20 13.03
C ILE A 649 -25.06 17.15 13.86
N GLU A 650 -24.49 18.14 14.55
CA GLU A 650 -25.22 19.15 15.31
C GLU A 650 -26.17 20.00 14.44
N GLU A 651 -25.93 20.09 13.13
CA GLU A 651 -26.83 20.78 12.19
C GLU A 651 -28.12 20.00 11.91
N PHE A 652 -28.14 18.70 12.25
CA PHE A 652 -29.30 17.83 12.08
C PHE A 652 -30.09 17.69 13.38
N SER A 653 -31.41 17.58 13.27
CA SER A 653 -32.30 17.41 14.43
C SER A 653 -33.34 16.33 14.19
N GLY A 654 -33.51 15.43 15.16
CA GLY A 654 -34.46 14.32 15.06
C GLY A 654 -33.96 13.21 14.12
N ARG A 655 -34.89 12.54 13.44
CA ARG A 655 -34.58 11.51 12.44
C ARG A 655 -34.33 12.13 11.07
N VAL A 656 -33.27 11.69 10.40
CA VAL A 656 -32.87 12.15 9.07
C VAL A 656 -32.81 10.95 8.13
N SER A 657 -33.32 11.10 6.91
CA SER A 657 -33.20 10.05 5.89
C SER A 657 -31.74 9.84 5.47
N GLU A 658 -31.39 8.64 5.01
CA GLU A 658 -30.04 8.36 4.49
C GLU A 658 -29.68 9.29 3.33
N ALA A 659 -30.62 9.54 2.42
CA ALA A 659 -30.42 10.44 1.29
C ALA A 659 -30.13 11.89 1.75
N ASP A 660 -30.88 12.41 2.73
CA ASP A 660 -30.66 13.78 3.22
C ASP A 660 -29.38 13.91 4.05
N PHE A 661 -29.06 12.90 4.87
CA PHE A 661 -27.86 12.89 5.68
C PHE A 661 -26.62 12.78 4.80
N ASN A 662 -26.53 11.76 3.93
CA ASN A 662 -25.35 11.56 3.09
C ASN A 662 -25.08 12.75 2.17
N ARG A 663 -26.12 13.42 1.65
CA ARG A 663 -25.94 14.61 0.84
C ARG A 663 -25.39 15.80 1.64
N GLN A 664 -26.10 16.21 2.69
CA GLN A 664 -25.77 17.44 3.42
C GLN A 664 -24.57 17.27 4.35
N ALA A 665 -24.44 16.12 5.01
CA ALA A 665 -23.40 15.89 5.99
C ALA A 665 -22.02 15.83 5.32
N VAL A 666 -21.93 15.19 4.16
CA VAL A 666 -20.69 15.01 3.42
C VAL A 666 -20.19 16.33 2.85
N GLU A 667 -21.05 17.09 2.16
CA GLU A 667 -20.70 18.42 1.63
C GLU A 667 -20.20 19.31 2.78
N ARG A 668 -20.97 19.36 3.87
CA ARG A 668 -20.62 20.17 5.03
C ARG A 668 -19.32 19.72 5.72
N TYR A 669 -19.10 18.41 5.81
CA TYR A 669 -17.89 17.85 6.38
C TYR A 669 -16.64 18.29 5.62
N PHE A 670 -16.68 18.20 4.28
CA PHE A 670 -15.54 18.62 3.47
C PHE A 670 -15.33 20.14 3.48
N GLU A 671 -16.40 20.95 3.54
CA GLU A 671 -16.26 22.40 3.78
C GLU A 671 -15.48 22.69 5.06
N ILE A 672 -15.87 22.07 6.19
CA ILE A 672 -15.21 22.27 7.49
C ILE A 672 -13.75 21.79 7.45
N VAL A 673 -13.49 20.63 6.84
CA VAL A 673 -12.13 20.11 6.66
C VAL A 673 -11.28 21.11 5.88
N ASN A 674 -11.80 21.68 4.79
CA ASN A 674 -11.08 22.62 3.95
C ASN A 674 -10.81 23.96 4.63
N GLU A 675 -11.77 24.49 5.39
CA GLU A 675 -11.57 25.70 6.18
C GLU A 675 -10.47 25.56 7.24
N ARG A 676 -10.26 24.33 7.75
CA ARG A 676 -9.38 24.04 8.88
C ARG A 676 -8.12 23.25 8.53
N LYS A 677 -7.82 23.06 7.23
CA LYS A 677 -6.56 22.45 6.75
C LYS A 677 -5.35 23.09 7.46
N ASN A 678 -4.77 22.35 8.40
CA ASN A 678 -3.68 22.78 9.28
C ASN A 678 -2.33 22.85 8.55
N GLN A 679 -1.32 23.48 9.18
CA GLN A 679 0.03 23.66 8.64
C GLN A 679 0.82 22.35 8.37
N ASP A 680 0.37 21.19 8.88
CA ASP A 680 1.07 19.90 8.74
C ASP A 680 1.20 19.42 7.27
N HIS A 681 0.34 19.90 6.37
CA HIS A 681 0.46 19.65 4.93
C HIS A 681 1.76 20.21 4.32
N GLU A 682 2.32 21.27 4.90
CA GLU A 682 3.50 21.92 4.34
C GLU A 682 4.78 21.12 4.55
N ASP A 683 4.91 20.35 5.63
CA ASP A 683 6.19 19.71 5.98
C ASP A 683 6.57 18.58 5.02
N LEU A 684 5.64 17.67 4.71
CA LEU A 684 5.89 16.60 3.73
C LEU A 684 6.17 17.18 2.34
N LEU A 685 5.30 18.08 1.85
CA LEU A 685 5.49 18.72 0.55
C LEU A 685 6.78 19.53 0.48
N LYS A 686 7.16 20.20 1.55
CA LYS A 686 8.43 20.91 1.65
C LYS A 686 9.60 19.93 1.56
N ASN A 687 9.56 18.80 2.28
CA ASN A 687 10.61 17.78 2.19
C ASN A 687 10.72 17.19 0.78
N VAL A 688 9.60 16.92 0.11
CA VAL A 688 9.56 16.51 -1.30
C VAL A 688 10.19 17.57 -2.21
N ARG A 689 9.78 18.84 -2.09
CA ARG A 689 10.32 19.97 -2.87
C ARG A 689 11.81 20.22 -2.64
N GLU A 690 12.31 19.93 -1.44
CA GLU A 690 13.69 20.14 -1.04
C GLU A 690 14.59 18.89 -1.22
N LEU A 691 14.03 17.75 -1.67
CA LEU A 691 14.72 16.46 -1.78
C LEU A 691 15.32 16.00 -0.43
N ASN A 692 14.58 16.25 0.66
CA ASN A 692 14.90 15.79 2.01
C ASN A 692 14.35 14.35 2.22
N PHE A 693 14.87 13.39 1.43
CA PHE A 693 14.46 11.99 1.43
C PHE A 693 14.33 11.37 2.84
N SER A 694 15.31 11.57 3.72
CA SER A 694 15.32 10.99 5.06
C SER A 694 14.24 11.56 6.01
N ASN A 695 13.49 12.56 5.56
CA ASN A 695 12.40 13.19 6.31
C ASN A 695 11.03 12.99 5.62
N ILE A 696 10.97 12.12 4.61
CA ILE A 696 9.75 11.74 3.92
C ILE A 696 9.30 10.41 4.52
N ASP A 697 8.23 10.44 5.29
CA ASP A 697 7.63 9.27 5.91
C ASP A 697 6.09 9.35 5.73
N VAL A 698 5.56 8.38 5.00
CA VAL A 698 4.13 8.22 4.76
C VAL A 698 3.70 6.91 5.41
N SER A 699 3.41 6.99 6.71
CA SER A 699 2.89 5.87 7.49
C SER A 699 1.37 6.00 7.60
N LEU A 700 0.66 5.15 6.84
CA LEU A 700 -0.80 5.07 6.85
C LEU A 700 -1.35 4.13 7.93
N ILE A 701 -0.49 3.30 8.52
CA ILE A 701 -0.82 2.45 9.66
C ILE A 701 0.04 2.92 10.83
N GLU A 702 -0.58 3.30 11.93
CA GLU A 702 0.16 3.54 13.17
C GLU A 702 0.97 2.28 13.52
N ASN A 703 2.28 2.44 13.76
CA ASN A 703 3.18 1.38 14.21
C ASN A 703 2.81 0.88 15.62
N ILE A 704 1.64 0.25 15.74
CA ILE A 704 1.23 -0.49 16.93
C ILE A 704 1.92 -1.84 16.82
N GLN A 705 2.93 -2.06 17.66
CA GLN A 705 3.56 -3.37 17.76
C GLN A 705 2.49 -4.42 18.06
N SER A 706 2.35 -5.39 17.16
CA SER A 706 1.45 -6.52 17.33
C SER A 706 2.24 -7.81 17.33
N VAL A 707 1.95 -8.70 18.28
CA VAL A 707 2.57 -10.02 18.35
C VAL A 707 1.55 -11.06 17.87
N PRO A 708 1.91 -11.89 16.88
CA PRO A 708 1.03 -12.96 16.44
C PRO A 708 0.99 -14.07 17.50
N VAL A 709 -0.23 -14.42 17.92
CA VAL A 709 -0.50 -15.45 18.93
C VAL A 709 -1.24 -16.62 18.29
N PHE A 710 -0.60 -17.79 18.26
CA PHE A 710 -1.21 -19.03 17.83
C PHE A 710 -2.08 -19.62 18.96
N VAL A 711 -3.35 -19.90 18.68
CA VAL A 711 -4.29 -20.41 19.69
C VAL A 711 -4.57 -21.88 19.43
N HIS A 712 -4.30 -22.74 20.42
CA HIS A 712 -4.49 -24.20 20.33
C HIS A 712 -5.98 -24.62 20.44
N ALA A 713 -6.83 -24.08 19.57
CA ALA A 713 -8.26 -24.37 19.52
C ALA A 713 -8.57 -25.80 19.01
N GLU A 714 -9.85 -26.13 18.89
CA GLU A 714 -10.26 -27.42 18.31
C GLU A 714 -9.86 -27.51 16.83
N GLY A 715 -9.17 -28.60 16.47
CA GLY A 715 -8.65 -28.84 15.12
C GLY A 715 -7.25 -28.29 14.82
N SER A 716 -6.67 -27.43 15.67
CA SER A 716 -5.38 -26.77 15.40
C SER A 716 -4.16 -27.71 15.40
N GLU A 717 -4.24 -28.84 16.12
CA GLU A 717 -3.09 -29.72 16.39
C GLU A 717 -2.42 -30.22 15.10
N LYS A 718 -3.22 -30.62 14.11
CA LYS A 718 -2.70 -31.14 12.83
C LYS A 718 -1.91 -30.06 12.09
N ILE A 719 -2.39 -28.82 12.12
CA ILE A 719 -1.74 -27.68 11.47
C ILE A 719 -0.45 -27.35 12.21
N TYR A 720 -0.49 -27.29 13.54
CA TYR A 720 0.69 -26.99 14.36
C TYR A 720 1.83 -27.99 14.09
N GLN A 721 1.52 -29.30 14.05
CA GLN A 721 2.50 -30.33 13.69
C GLN A 721 3.02 -30.18 12.25
N THR A 722 2.15 -29.86 11.30
CA THR A 722 2.54 -29.64 9.91
C THR A 722 3.47 -28.43 9.79
N VAL A 723 3.17 -27.34 10.50
CA VAL A 723 4.01 -26.14 10.56
C VAL A 723 5.37 -26.44 11.18
N LEU A 724 5.44 -27.23 12.25
CA LEU A 724 6.72 -27.67 12.84
C LEU A 724 7.57 -28.43 11.81
N GLU A 725 6.97 -29.36 11.07
CA GLU A 725 7.67 -30.08 10.00
C GLU A 725 8.13 -29.15 8.89
N ILE A 726 7.29 -28.19 8.48
CA ILE A 726 7.60 -27.16 7.49
C ILE A 726 8.78 -26.30 7.97
N TYR A 727 8.78 -25.83 9.22
CA TYR A 727 9.85 -24.99 9.80
C TYR A 727 11.18 -25.72 9.98
N SER A 728 11.17 -27.05 10.03
CA SER A 728 12.39 -27.86 10.04
C SER A 728 13.09 -27.96 8.66
N LYS A 729 12.42 -27.52 7.58
CA LYS A 729 12.94 -27.56 6.21
C LYS A 729 13.70 -26.28 5.85
N PRO A 730 14.53 -26.29 4.80
CA PRO A 730 15.18 -25.08 4.28
C PRO A 730 14.16 -23.96 3.98
N TYR A 731 14.57 -22.69 4.12
CA TYR A 731 13.69 -21.51 4.05
C TYR A 731 12.70 -21.54 2.88
N PHE A 732 13.16 -21.89 1.67
CA PHE A 732 12.32 -21.93 0.48
C PHE A 732 11.29 -23.09 0.47
N GLU A 733 11.68 -24.31 0.89
CA GLU A 733 10.73 -25.43 1.04
C GLU A 733 9.70 -25.13 2.13
N ARG A 734 10.16 -24.54 3.24
CA ARG A 734 9.31 -23.99 4.28
C ARG A 734 8.30 -23.03 3.66
N ARG A 735 8.78 -22.01 2.94
CA ARG A 735 7.96 -20.94 2.38
C ARG A 735 6.91 -21.45 1.39
N LYS A 736 7.30 -22.31 0.45
CA LYS A 736 6.36 -22.87 -0.55
C LYS A 736 5.23 -23.64 0.13
N GLN A 737 5.58 -24.51 1.09
CA GLN A 737 4.58 -25.29 1.83
C GLN A 737 3.76 -24.41 2.78
N MET A 738 4.37 -23.35 3.33
CA MET A 738 3.68 -22.37 4.17
C MET A 738 2.69 -21.53 3.36
N GLN A 739 2.96 -21.27 2.07
CA GLN A 739 2.04 -20.57 1.18
C GLN A 739 0.77 -21.40 0.92
N GLU A 740 0.93 -22.70 0.69
CA GLU A 740 -0.18 -23.66 0.55
C GLU A 740 -1.00 -23.78 1.86
N LEU A 741 -0.35 -23.67 3.02
CA LEU A 741 -1.00 -23.76 4.35
C LEU A 741 -1.43 -22.39 4.92
N LYS A 742 -1.17 -21.27 4.22
CA LYS A 742 -1.24 -19.91 4.79
C LYS A 742 -2.62 -19.61 5.37
N SER A 743 -3.68 -19.85 4.59
CA SER A 743 -5.06 -19.57 5.00
C SER A 743 -5.45 -20.39 6.24
N GLU A 744 -5.21 -21.70 6.21
CA GLU A 744 -5.52 -22.60 7.31
C GLU A 744 -4.73 -22.23 8.58
N PHE A 745 -3.43 -21.93 8.44
CA PHE A 745 -2.57 -21.51 9.55
C PHE A 745 -3.02 -20.18 10.18
N HIS A 746 -3.26 -19.17 9.35
CA HIS A 746 -3.70 -17.85 9.82
C HIS A 746 -5.07 -17.88 10.48
N SER A 747 -5.92 -18.86 10.15
CA SER A 747 -7.23 -19.04 10.79
C SER A 747 -7.15 -19.32 12.31
N TYR A 748 -5.99 -19.76 12.81
CA TYR A 748 -5.71 -20.02 14.22
C TYR A 748 -4.83 -18.95 14.90
N ILE A 749 -4.65 -17.79 14.25
CA ILE A 749 -3.79 -16.71 14.77
C ILE A 749 -4.62 -15.47 15.12
N VAL A 750 -4.31 -14.89 16.27
CA VAL A 750 -4.79 -13.56 16.67
C VAL A 750 -3.59 -12.63 16.83
N ASN A 751 -3.68 -11.42 16.28
CA ASN A 751 -2.64 -10.40 16.43
C ASN A 751 -2.91 -9.57 17.69
N ALA A 752 -2.16 -9.84 18.76
CA ALA A 752 -2.28 -9.14 20.02
C ALA A 752 -1.56 -7.79 19.95
N ARG A 753 -2.31 -6.68 20.10
CA ARG A 753 -1.75 -5.32 20.11
C ARG A 753 -1.04 -5.04 21.44
N ILE A 754 0.19 -4.52 21.37
CA ILE A 754 0.97 -4.10 22.54
C ILE A 754 0.91 -2.58 22.63
N TYR A 755 0.28 -2.09 23.70
CA TYR A 755 0.35 -0.68 24.09
C TYR A 755 1.39 -0.55 25.22
N GLY A 756 2.61 -0.11 24.87
CA GLY A 756 3.73 0.07 25.80
C GLY A 756 4.70 -1.10 25.84
N ASP A 757 5.03 -1.60 27.05
CA ASP A 757 6.10 -2.57 27.30
C ASP A 757 5.71 -4.02 26.92
N GLU A 758 6.58 -4.71 26.17
CA GLU A 758 6.45 -6.13 25.79
C GLU A 758 6.34 -7.06 27.01
N GLU A 759 6.77 -6.62 28.20
CA GLU A 759 6.63 -7.37 29.46
C GLU A 759 5.17 -7.82 29.73
N LYS A 760 4.16 -7.14 29.19
CA LYS A 760 2.74 -7.52 29.32
C LYS A 760 2.42 -8.89 28.70
N LEU A 761 3.18 -9.35 27.70
CA LEU A 761 3.01 -10.66 27.06
C LEU A 761 3.99 -11.72 27.59
N SER A 762 4.84 -11.40 28.58
CA SER A 762 5.83 -12.34 29.17
C SER A 762 5.23 -13.65 29.71
N GLY A 763 3.91 -13.67 29.91
CA GLY A 763 3.16 -14.84 30.34
C GLY A 763 2.79 -15.86 29.26
N LEU A 764 3.04 -15.54 27.98
CA LEU A 764 2.81 -16.41 26.85
C LEU A 764 4.13 -17.07 26.43
N PRO A 765 4.19 -18.41 26.31
CA PRO A 765 5.35 -19.09 25.75
C PRO A 765 5.51 -18.75 24.26
N GLU A 766 6.73 -18.88 23.77
CA GLU A 766 7.04 -18.84 22.34
C GLU A 766 6.61 -20.16 21.70
N THR A 767 6.26 -20.14 20.40
CA THR A 767 5.97 -21.38 19.68
C THR A 767 7.22 -22.21 19.48
N ASP A 768 7.08 -23.53 19.38
CA ASP A 768 8.21 -24.45 19.14
C ASP A 768 8.84 -24.29 17.74
N PHE A 769 8.14 -23.64 16.80
CA PHE A 769 8.60 -23.47 15.42
C PHE A 769 9.27 -22.11 15.17
N SER A 770 8.99 -21.08 15.97
CA SER A 770 9.49 -19.72 15.75
C SER A 770 9.35 -18.82 16.97
N ASP A 771 10.40 -18.11 17.32
CA ASP A 771 10.43 -17.13 18.42
C ASP A 771 9.58 -15.88 18.12
N ASN A 772 9.27 -15.63 16.84
CA ASN A 772 8.39 -14.54 16.39
C ASN A 772 6.91 -14.73 16.76
N PHE A 773 6.50 -15.95 17.14
CA PHE A 773 5.12 -16.25 17.51
C PHE A 773 5.02 -16.61 18.99
N ARG A 774 3.90 -16.24 19.60
CA ARG A 774 3.52 -16.69 20.94
C ARG A 774 2.40 -17.72 20.83
N GLU A 775 2.18 -18.52 21.86
CA GLU A 775 1.06 -19.48 21.85
C GLU A 775 0.20 -19.49 23.11
N ILE A 776 -1.08 -19.81 22.92
CA ILE A 776 -2.04 -20.08 23.99
C ILE A 776 -2.41 -21.57 23.95
N ILE A 777 -1.92 -22.30 24.96
CA ILE A 777 -2.26 -23.70 25.19
C ILE A 777 -3.71 -23.85 25.66
N ARG A 778 -4.29 -25.03 25.42
CA ARG A 778 -5.71 -25.33 25.70
C ARG A 778 -6.15 -25.04 27.13
N GLU A 779 -5.29 -25.25 28.11
CA GLU A 779 -5.60 -25.01 29.52
C GLU A 779 -5.81 -23.53 29.88
N LYS A 780 -5.44 -22.61 28.97
CA LYS A 780 -5.62 -21.16 29.10
C LYS A 780 -6.74 -20.62 28.20
N ILE A 781 -7.58 -21.53 27.67
CA ILE A 781 -8.77 -21.24 26.89
C ILE A 781 -9.99 -21.61 27.74
N GLY A 782 -10.83 -20.64 28.06
CA GLY A 782 -11.97 -20.88 28.95
C GLY A 782 -12.95 -19.72 28.98
N GLU A 783 -13.73 -19.65 30.07
CA GLU A 783 -14.73 -18.62 30.32
C GLU A 783 -14.31 -17.70 31.48
N SER A 784 -13.08 -17.84 31.99
CA SER A 784 -12.57 -17.02 33.10
C SER A 784 -11.92 -15.74 32.60
N GLU A 785 -12.02 -14.66 33.37
CA GLU A 785 -11.26 -13.41 33.13
C GLU A 785 -9.75 -13.58 33.35
N ASP A 786 -9.35 -14.69 33.99
CA ASP A 786 -7.94 -15.08 34.17
C ASP A 786 -7.36 -15.89 32.99
N ASP A 787 -8.18 -16.27 32.01
CA ASP A 787 -7.75 -16.97 30.82
C ASP A 787 -7.14 -16.01 29.79
N TRP A 788 -6.15 -16.46 29.02
CA TRP A 788 -5.56 -15.64 27.94
C TRP A 788 -6.46 -15.59 26.70
N TYR A 789 -7.39 -16.53 26.59
CA TYR A 789 -8.38 -16.57 25.52
C TYR A 789 -9.74 -16.96 26.11
N HIS A 790 -10.67 -16.00 26.08
CA HIS A 790 -12.06 -16.25 26.44
C HIS A 790 -12.81 -16.84 25.24
N GLN A 791 -13.56 -17.93 25.43
CA GLN A 791 -14.24 -18.63 24.33
C GLN A 791 -15.19 -17.72 23.55
N VAL A 792 -15.94 -16.87 24.25
CA VAL A 792 -16.81 -15.87 23.62
C VAL A 792 -16.07 -14.62 23.15
N THR A 793 -15.36 -13.90 24.03
CA THR A 793 -14.83 -12.57 23.72
C THR A 793 -13.44 -12.55 23.08
N GLY A 794 -12.81 -13.72 22.93
CA GLY A 794 -11.52 -13.89 22.26
C GLY A 794 -10.31 -13.62 23.15
N PHE A 795 -9.20 -13.24 22.53
CA PHE A 795 -7.95 -12.88 23.22
C PHE A 795 -8.17 -11.80 24.29
N GLN A 796 -7.52 -11.98 25.43
CA GLN A 796 -7.52 -11.00 26.53
C GLN A 796 -6.25 -11.13 27.38
N ILE A 797 -5.95 -10.09 28.16
CA ILE A 797 -4.85 -10.11 29.13
C ILE A 797 -5.47 -10.42 30.51
N PRO A 798 -5.06 -11.52 31.17
CA PRO A 798 -5.63 -11.93 32.46
C PRO A 798 -5.56 -10.86 33.55
N GLU A 799 -6.66 -10.61 34.26
CA GLU A 799 -6.75 -9.58 35.31
C GLU A 799 -5.72 -9.77 36.44
N SER A 800 -5.43 -11.02 36.82
CA SER A 800 -4.39 -11.36 37.82
C SER A 800 -2.96 -10.95 37.43
N LYS A 801 -2.73 -10.55 36.17
CA LYS A 801 -1.47 -9.97 35.69
C LYS A 801 -1.55 -8.47 35.44
N VAL A 802 -2.74 -7.88 35.56
CA VAL A 802 -3.02 -6.43 35.49
C VAL A 802 -2.80 -5.77 36.86
N GLU A 803 -1.80 -6.21 37.65
CA GLU A 803 -1.44 -5.59 38.95
C GLU A 803 -0.94 -4.13 38.82
N GLN A 804 -1.07 -3.49 37.65
CA GLN A 804 -0.85 -2.05 37.44
C GLN A 804 -2.05 -1.39 36.74
N ARG A 805 -3.19 -1.25 37.44
CA ARG A 805 -4.31 -0.35 37.08
C ARG A 805 -3.96 1.15 37.20
N ILE A 806 -2.68 1.55 37.18
CA ILE A 806 -2.26 2.97 37.24
C ILE A 806 -1.10 3.21 36.27
N LEU A 807 -1.43 3.65 35.07
CA LEU A 807 -0.97 4.92 34.48
C LEU A 807 -1.86 5.31 33.31
#